data_AF-A0A2E8SWA6-F1
#
_entry.id   AF-A0A2E8SWA6-F1
#
_cell.length_a   1.000
_cell.length_b   1.000
_cell.length_c   1.000
_cell.angle_alpha   90.00
_cell.angle_beta   90.00
_cell.angle_gamma   90.00
#
_symmetry.space_group_name_H-M   'P 1'
#
loop_
_entity.id
_entity.type
_entity.pdbx_description
1 polymer ?
#
loop_
_entity_poly.entity_id
_entity_poly.type
_entity_poly.pdbx_seq_one_letter_code
_entity_poly.pdbx_strand_id
1 'polypeptide(L)'
;MRTPFAPMAYGLTALLLMSVLAGMAIQAPPHHQTLDDESTVSPTMARSGSAEIFLASGGSTSHDEFSGAIAAADNGYMVAGDVNSSATALTFGTHTYVPTSPYSNGNDVFLASLGDDGTWNFVVGPDHSQGGFSLMADVASHTGNGIVAGYMYGPVSFGQTTLSSAVQFDGFVAQTDPFGNWLWASGFQTVANSSTDKSIPQAIAVDQLGDVIVAGYFSGETDFGGTTFNVSNNEVFVAKLDGVNGALKWAISGGGFGSQSVTDVVVDAGGSIYVSGITDSNILFGSQVHTLVGTQDSFVLKLSSSGTVQSLTGYGIASQAVSLTNMAMDNNGDLYVAGSFEGTMSKNGWSITANKGGADLFFIKEGASTNNRWAAIGGTSDPDSIRGMDVTSRGELIFTSFFISSTFTGGTKGATPTSSSSWANIDADALVGGLSSSGGWSWLDVTASNALELGWGLAVNSSDIAAVIGSFAGPSGSNTITKGTNSVSSTGGWDNFVWAIDPSKKADSDNDGVPDVIDNCPNDVNPLQENTDGDPQGDECDFDDDNDGITDNSGDDCPRGGQANWGSTQDFDDPANSTDWDRDGCKDGVEDNDIDNDGIEDGQDNCPRTSYQPPRPTWISDSTTDADGDGCRDIDEDDDDDGDGFGDTADDCPTVAGTSTLGEVGCLDTDGDGWADIVDDCPNEAGNSTSGGKNACPDADGDGWADVDDAFLNDPTQWSDADGDGYGDNEEGTTPDDCPTVSGTSTLDRTGCEDSDGDGYSNPDSMWDAEAGADAFADNPTQWSDFDGDGFGDNYANETWTDRNPSWPGELRSDVTVQDACPLQEGTSWQNGMIGCPDQDGDGWYNLQDAFPSDATQWADSDGDGYGDNASGNDADACPDVAGTSTEDRLGCSDADGDGYSDPEVTWTPAQGADAFMADPTQWADQDNDFFGDNPNGEQPDSCPTVRGTSFIDRFGCEDSDGDGISDPTTDWLLTDGADACPLAFGNSSADRIGCVDTDGDNYSDPTPDYGVADGADAYPNDPTRWILEEVVEDGLLASPVVLFGGGAALLIIILAGAMLMRGRGGAKQEDAWMAAQAGVAMPDFSAQPNAQTSYAAQPGYAAPAQQQAAVAQPTYAAPVAQPDPARDYYNGLIAQGYPHEDAIRYTQQYFAEFRG
;
A
#
# COMPACT_ATOMS: atom_id res chain seq x y z
N MET A 1 -26.49 -66.33 -29.80
CA MET A 1 -27.03 -67.53 -29.10
C MET A 1 -26.53 -67.50 -27.65
N ARG A 2 -26.91 -68.45 -26.78
CA ARG A 2 -26.69 -68.36 -25.32
C ARG A 2 -25.21 -68.21 -24.88
N THR A 3 -25.06 -67.57 -23.72
CA THR A 3 -23.94 -67.59 -22.74
C THR A 3 -23.72 -69.02 -22.15
N PRO A 4 -22.86 -69.32 -21.13
CA PRO A 4 -22.20 -68.45 -20.14
C PRO A 4 -20.79 -68.86 -19.56
N PHE A 5 -20.35 -68.05 -18.58
CA PHE A 5 -19.39 -68.30 -17.46
C PHE A 5 -17.88 -67.98 -17.58
N ALA A 6 -17.37 -67.47 -16.44
CA ALA A 6 -16.01 -67.02 -16.10
C ALA A 6 -15.48 -67.88 -14.90
N PRO A 7 -14.53 -67.51 -13.99
CA PRO A 7 -13.69 -66.30 -13.83
C PRO A 7 -12.18 -66.57 -13.46
N MET A 8 -11.41 -65.51 -13.16
CA MET A 8 -10.33 -65.33 -12.12
C MET A 8 -9.24 -66.42 -11.89
N ALA A 9 -8.00 -66.14 -11.43
CA ALA A 9 -7.31 -64.91 -10.97
C ALA A 9 -5.76 -65.10 -10.87
N TYR A 10 -5.03 -63.97 -10.82
CA TYR A 10 -3.67 -63.66 -10.26
C TYR A 10 -2.56 -64.73 -9.99
N GLY A 11 -1.29 -64.31 -10.19
CA GLY A 11 -0.28 -64.46 -9.10
C GLY A 11 1.16 -64.92 -9.40
N LEU A 12 2.06 -63.97 -9.70
CA LEU A 12 3.49 -63.86 -9.28
C LEU A 12 4.58 -64.94 -9.55
N THR A 13 5.84 -64.49 -9.40
CA THR A 13 7.08 -65.26 -9.15
C THR A 13 7.60 -66.25 -10.22
N ALA A 14 8.20 -65.73 -11.31
CA ALA A 14 9.04 -66.55 -12.21
C ALA A 14 10.14 -65.76 -12.98
N LEU A 15 10.93 -64.90 -12.32
CA LEU A 15 12.15 -64.32 -12.96
C LEU A 15 13.25 -63.87 -11.96
N LEU A 16 13.47 -64.65 -10.91
CA LEU A 16 14.59 -64.48 -9.97
C LEU A 16 15.38 -65.79 -9.84
N LEU A 17 16.47 -65.95 -10.60
CA LEU A 17 17.59 -66.83 -10.20
C LEU A 17 18.87 -66.56 -11.03
N MET A 18 19.99 -66.32 -10.33
CA MET A 18 21.39 -66.32 -10.78
C MET A 18 21.79 -65.31 -11.88
N SER A 19 22.50 -64.19 -11.63
CA SER A 19 23.61 -63.83 -10.73
C SER A 19 25.03 -64.25 -11.19
N VAL A 20 25.84 -63.26 -11.58
CA VAL A 20 27.32 -63.23 -11.45
C VAL A 20 27.71 -61.81 -10.97
N LEU A 21 28.87 -61.65 -10.33
CA LEU A 21 29.25 -60.50 -9.49
C LEU A 21 30.20 -59.49 -10.17
N ALA A 22 30.30 -58.30 -9.56
CA ALA A 22 31.28 -57.22 -9.76
C ALA A 22 31.16 -56.40 -11.07
N GLY A 23 31.58 -55.12 -11.11
CA GLY A 23 31.97 -54.23 -10.00
C GLY A 23 33.03 -53.17 -10.38
N MET A 24 32.76 -51.91 -10.01
CA MET A 24 33.64 -50.72 -10.06
C MET A 24 34.01 -50.09 -11.44
N ALA A 25 33.47 -48.88 -11.62
CA ALA A 25 34.19 -47.62 -11.89
C ALA A 25 34.75 -47.25 -13.29
N ILE A 26 34.38 -46.03 -13.73
CA ILE A 26 35.14 -45.05 -14.56
C ILE A 26 35.51 -45.48 -15.99
N GLN A 27 34.87 -44.90 -17.03
CA GLN A 27 35.28 -43.61 -17.65
C GLN A 27 34.28 -43.20 -18.76
N ALA A 28 34.28 -41.93 -19.19
CA ALA A 28 33.26 -41.38 -20.10
C ALA A 28 33.49 -41.68 -21.60
N PRO A 29 32.42 -41.86 -22.41
CA PRO A 29 32.46 -41.85 -23.87
C PRO A 29 32.04 -40.48 -24.45
N PRO A 30 32.86 -39.81 -25.29
CA PRO A 30 32.45 -38.59 -25.98
C PRO A 30 31.66 -38.87 -27.28
N HIS A 31 30.76 -37.95 -27.61
CA HIS A 31 30.06 -37.73 -28.88
C HIS A 31 29.54 -38.93 -29.71
N HIS A 32 28.21 -38.95 -29.87
CA HIS A 32 27.60 -39.17 -31.18
C HIS A 32 26.57 -38.05 -31.41
N GLN A 33 26.35 -37.65 -32.66
CA GLN A 33 25.66 -36.39 -32.99
C GLN A 33 24.16 -36.42 -32.63
N THR A 34 23.65 -35.27 -32.17
CA THR A 34 22.20 -35.03 -32.08
C THR A 34 21.59 -34.88 -33.48
N LEU A 35 20.29 -35.16 -33.55
CA LEU A 35 19.39 -34.58 -34.53
C LEU A 35 18.35 -33.85 -33.70
N ASP A 36 18.46 -32.53 -33.68
CA ASP A 36 17.64 -31.68 -32.82
C ASP A 36 16.25 -31.55 -33.46
N ASP A 37 15.27 -32.20 -32.84
CA ASP A 37 13.84 -32.12 -33.15
C ASP A 37 13.06 -32.21 -31.81
N GLU A 38 13.61 -31.57 -30.78
CA GLU A 38 12.81 -31.15 -29.63
C GLU A 38 12.01 -29.92 -30.06
N SER A 39 10.71 -30.09 -30.28
CA SER A 39 9.80 -28.96 -30.29
C SER A 39 9.68 -28.44 -28.85
N THR A 40 10.61 -27.56 -28.46
CA THR A 40 10.49 -26.78 -27.23
C THR A 40 9.16 -26.03 -27.26
N VAL A 41 8.20 -26.47 -26.44
CA VAL A 41 6.95 -25.74 -26.22
C VAL A 41 7.30 -24.53 -25.38
N SER A 42 7.70 -23.46 -26.04
CA SER A 42 7.87 -22.15 -25.39
C SER A 42 6.50 -21.74 -24.85
N PRO A 43 6.32 -21.52 -23.54
CA PRO A 43 5.07 -21.09 -22.94
C PRO A 43 4.84 -19.59 -23.16
N THR A 44 5.09 -19.14 -24.39
CA THR A 44 4.99 -17.76 -24.85
C THR A 44 4.30 -17.76 -26.21
N MET A 45 2.98 -17.99 -26.19
CA MET A 45 2.15 -17.20 -27.11
C MET A 45 2.46 -15.73 -26.80
N ALA A 46 2.81 -14.95 -27.83
CA ALA A 46 3.04 -13.53 -27.65
C ALA A 46 1.76 -12.89 -27.10
N ARG A 47 1.78 -12.50 -25.82
CA ARG A 47 0.67 -11.78 -25.20
C ARG A 47 0.43 -10.50 -26.00
N SER A 48 -0.84 -10.08 -26.09
CA SER A 48 -1.20 -8.82 -26.77
C SER A 48 -0.36 -7.67 -26.24
N GLY A 49 0.07 -6.74 -27.10
CA GLY A 49 0.75 -5.49 -26.68
C GLY A 49 -0.18 -4.48 -26.00
N SER A 50 -1.36 -4.92 -25.54
CA SER A 50 -2.32 -4.14 -24.76
C SER A 50 -2.87 -5.01 -23.63
N ALA A 51 -3.36 -4.36 -22.58
CA ALA A 51 -4.18 -4.99 -21.55
C ALA A 51 -5.55 -5.43 -22.11
N GLU A 52 -6.06 -4.73 -23.11
CA GLU A 52 -7.34 -5.01 -23.76
C GLU A 52 -7.17 -6.13 -24.79
N ILE A 53 -7.64 -7.34 -24.47
CA ILE A 53 -7.50 -8.51 -25.35
C ILE A 53 -8.58 -8.50 -26.43
N PHE A 54 -9.84 -8.40 -26.04
CA PHE A 54 -10.96 -8.17 -26.97
C PHE A 54 -12.14 -7.48 -26.28
N LEU A 55 -13.03 -6.94 -27.10
CA LEU A 55 -14.37 -6.53 -26.71
C LEU A 55 -15.36 -7.11 -27.73
N ALA A 56 -16.20 -8.04 -27.29
CA ALA A 56 -17.16 -8.76 -28.12
C ALA A 56 -18.59 -8.46 -27.68
N SER A 57 -19.58 -8.55 -28.58
CA SER A 57 -20.99 -8.36 -28.24
C SER A 57 -21.96 -9.26 -29.00
N GLY A 58 -23.20 -9.34 -28.50
CA GLY A 58 -24.33 -9.91 -29.22
C GLY A 58 -25.67 -9.70 -28.50
N GLY A 59 -26.74 -9.66 -29.28
CA GLY A 59 -28.06 -9.20 -28.86
C GLY A 59 -29.09 -9.25 -29.99
N SER A 60 -30.16 -8.48 -29.86
CA SER A 60 -31.24 -8.32 -30.82
C SER A 60 -31.58 -6.85 -31.08
N THR A 61 -32.14 -6.58 -32.26
CA THR A 61 -32.47 -5.23 -32.71
C THR A 61 -33.76 -4.67 -32.08
N SER A 62 -34.12 -5.08 -30.85
CA SER A 62 -35.49 -4.85 -30.36
C SER A 62 -35.79 -4.85 -28.86
N HIS A 63 -35.02 -5.51 -28.00
CA HIS A 63 -35.45 -5.85 -26.64
C HIS A 63 -34.29 -5.91 -25.64
N ASP A 64 -34.62 -6.21 -24.39
CA ASP A 64 -33.66 -6.27 -23.28
C ASP A 64 -33.13 -7.70 -23.15
N GLU A 65 -31.85 -7.93 -23.48
CA GLU A 65 -31.15 -9.19 -23.24
C GLU A 65 -30.18 -9.06 -22.04
N PHE A 66 -30.21 -10.08 -21.16
CA PHE A 66 -29.42 -10.11 -19.93
C PHE A 66 -28.65 -11.42 -19.82
N SER A 67 -27.33 -11.35 -19.99
CA SER A 67 -26.40 -12.43 -19.63
C SER A 67 -26.04 -12.31 -18.16
N GLY A 68 -26.21 -13.37 -17.39
CA GLY A 68 -25.91 -13.35 -15.95
C GLY A 68 -24.62 -14.06 -15.58
N ALA A 69 -24.10 -14.97 -16.41
CA ALA A 69 -23.02 -15.88 -16.03
C ALA A 69 -22.03 -16.14 -17.17
N ILE A 70 -20.77 -16.34 -16.78
CA ILE A 70 -19.64 -16.69 -17.65
C ILE A 70 -18.78 -17.74 -16.96
N ALA A 71 -18.22 -18.67 -17.72
CA ALA A 71 -17.25 -19.65 -17.24
C ALA A 71 -16.10 -19.80 -18.22
N ALA A 72 -14.88 -19.94 -17.70
CA ALA A 72 -13.71 -20.25 -18.51
C ALA A 72 -13.81 -21.64 -19.15
N ALA A 73 -13.18 -21.79 -20.31
CA ALA A 73 -13.09 -23.02 -21.09
C ALA A 73 -11.70 -23.17 -21.73
N ASP A 74 -11.34 -24.38 -22.15
CA ASP A 74 -10.02 -24.76 -22.66
C ASP A 74 -9.46 -23.88 -23.81
N ASN A 75 -10.33 -23.12 -24.51
CA ASN A 75 -9.99 -22.24 -25.65
C ASN A 75 -10.95 -21.02 -25.67
N GLY A 76 -11.20 -20.39 -24.51
CA GLY A 76 -12.04 -19.19 -24.38
C GLY A 76 -13.07 -19.30 -23.26
N TYR A 77 -14.32 -18.94 -23.55
CA TYR A 77 -15.37 -18.79 -22.54
C TYR A 77 -16.72 -19.37 -22.99
N MET A 78 -17.51 -19.81 -22.01
CA MET A 78 -18.94 -20.11 -22.13
C MET A 78 -19.72 -18.97 -21.46
N VAL A 79 -20.66 -18.39 -22.19
CA VAL A 79 -21.53 -17.29 -21.73
C VAL A 79 -22.97 -17.78 -21.75
N ALA A 80 -23.72 -17.54 -20.68
CA ALA A 80 -25.13 -17.86 -20.62
C ALA A 80 -25.97 -16.66 -20.19
N GLY A 81 -27.24 -16.68 -20.61
CA GLY A 81 -28.17 -15.61 -20.32
C GLY A 81 -29.62 -15.95 -20.66
N ASP A 82 -30.48 -14.99 -20.35
CA ASP A 82 -31.89 -15.02 -20.65
C ASP A 82 -32.22 -14.10 -21.82
N VAL A 83 -33.05 -14.59 -22.76
CA VAL A 83 -33.64 -13.76 -23.82
C VAL A 83 -35.16 -13.83 -23.77
N ASN A 84 -35.81 -12.67 -23.64
CA ASN A 84 -37.27 -12.55 -23.65
C ASN A 84 -37.84 -12.95 -25.03
N SER A 85 -38.85 -13.84 -25.10
CA SER A 85 -39.30 -14.44 -26.36
C SER A 85 -39.96 -13.48 -27.37
N SER A 86 -40.12 -12.20 -27.04
CA SER A 86 -40.44 -11.15 -28.01
C SER A 86 -39.27 -10.81 -28.95
N ALA A 87 -38.03 -11.17 -28.61
CA ALA A 87 -36.86 -11.06 -29.50
C ALA A 87 -36.98 -12.03 -30.69
N THR A 88 -36.89 -11.48 -31.91
CA THR A 88 -37.12 -12.28 -33.14
C THR A 88 -35.94 -13.13 -33.59
N ALA A 89 -34.73 -12.79 -33.12
CA ALA A 89 -33.47 -13.48 -33.36
C ALA A 89 -32.40 -12.88 -32.43
N LEU A 90 -31.67 -13.71 -31.71
CA LEU A 90 -30.51 -13.34 -30.88
C LEU A 90 -29.23 -13.67 -31.68
N THR A 91 -28.37 -12.68 -31.91
CA THR A 91 -27.22 -12.81 -32.83
C THR A 91 -25.89 -12.50 -32.14
N PHE A 92 -24.96 -13.43 -32.24
CA PHE A 92 -23.59 -13.36 -31.74
C PHE A 92 -22.62 -13.61 -32.91
N GLY A 93 -21.92 -12.58 -33.37
CA GLY A 93 -21.06 -12.65 -34.57
C GLY A 93 -21.84 -13.09 -35.81
N THR A 94 -21.51 -14.27 -36.36
CA THR A 94 -22.24 -14.90 -37.49
C THR A 94 -23.28 -15.95 -37.08
N HIS A 95 -23.49 -16.16 -35.78
CA HIS A 95 -24.36 -17.19 -35.23
C HIS A 95 -25.67 -16.58 -34.72
N THR A 96 -26.78 -17.29 -34.91
CA THR A 96 -28.12 -16.79 -34.56
C THR A 96 -28.96 -17.87 -33.91
N TYR A 97 -29.45 -17.60 -32.71
CA TYR A 97 -30.50 -18.36 -32.03
C TYR A 97 -31.85 -17.66 -32.23
N VAL A 98 -32.94 -18.42 -32.16
CA VAL A 98 -34.32 -17.90 -32.26
C VAL A 98 -35.12 -18.49 -31.09
N PRO A 99 -35.56 -17.66 -30.12
CA PRO A 99 -36.44 -18.10 -29.04
C PRO A 99 -37.69 -18.83 -29.54
N THR A 100 -38.16 -19.78 -28.74
CA THR A 100 -39.29 -20.67 -29.06
C THR A 100 -40.40 -20.67 -28.00
N SER A 101 -40.22 -20.02 -26.85
CA SER A 101 -41.28 -19.83 -25.84
C SER A 101 -42.49 -19.08 -26.44
N PRO A 102 -43.72 -19.57 -26.22
CA PRO A 102 -44.95 -18.89 -26.66
C PRO A 102 -45.37 -17.74 -25.72
N TYR A 103 -44.61 -17.46 -24.65
CA TYR A 103 -44.93 -16.47 -23.63
C TYR A 103 -44.20 -15.15 -23.90
N SER A 104 -44.91 -14.07 -24.25
CA SER A 104 -44.36 -12.73 -24.56
C SER A 104 -43.62 -11.99 -23.42
N ASN A 105 -43.41 -12.69 -22.31
CA ASN A 105 -42.80 -12.25 -21.05
C ASN A 105 -42.04 -13.43 -20.40
N GLY A 106 -41.84 -14.53 -21.14
CA GLY A 106 -41.11 -15.70 -20.68
C GLY A 106 -39.75 -15.71 -21.38
N ASN A 107 -38.71 -15.85 -20.58
CA ASN A 107 -37.35 -15.96 -21.07
C ASN A 107 -37.13 -17.37 -21.64
N ASP A 108 -36.24 -17.46 -22.62
CA ASP A 108 -35.57 -18.69 -23.00
C ASP A 108 -34.10 -18.55 -22.63
N VAL A 109 -33.51 -19.58 -22.03
CA VAL A 109 -32.06 -19.63 -21.80
C VAL A 109 -31.32 -19.75 -23.13
N PHE A 110 -30.24 -19.00 -23.27
CA PHE A 110 -29.22 -19.24 -24.29
C PHE A 110 -27.86 -19.59 -23.66
N LEU A 111 -27.06 -20.31 -24.43
CA LEU A 111 -25.67 -20.63 -24.16
C LEU A 111 -24.87 -20.30 -25.43
N ALA A 112 -23.83 -19.50 -25.29
CA ALA A 112 -22.92 -19.11 -26.36
C ALA A 112 -21.48 -19.48 -25.99
N SER A 113 -20.65 -19.76 -26.99
CA SER A 113 -19.21 -19.96 -26.82
C SER A 113 -18.45 -18.87 -27.56
N LEU A 114 -17.42 -18.35 -26.89
CA LEU A 114 -16.51 -17.30 -27.35
C LEU A 114 -15.09 -17.84 -27.30
N GLY A 115 -14.28 -17.61 -28.35
CA GLY A 115 -12.85 -17.93 -28.35
C GLY A 115 -12.01 -16.91 -27.58
N ASP A 116 -10.77 -17.28 -27.25
CA ASP A 116 -9.77 -16.35 -26.66
C ASP A 116 -9.44 -15.14 -27.58
N ASP A 117 -9.83 -15.20 -28.86
CA ASP A 117 -9.69 -14.13 -29.86
C ASP A 117 -10.93 -13.22 -29.98
N GLY A 118 -11.97 -13.46 -29.17
CA GLY A 118 -13.25 -12.77 -29.26
C GLY A 118 -14.17 -13.24 -30.40
N THR A 119 -13.85 -14.34 -31.08
CA THR A 119 -14.74 -14.93 -32.11
C THR A 119 -15.83 -15.79 -31.48
N TRP A 120 -17.10 -15.46 -31.74
CA TRP A 120 -18.25 -16.28 -31.35
C TRP A 120 -18.30 -17.59 -32.14
N ASN A 121 -18.21 -18.73 -31.45
CA ASN A 121 -18.21 -20.09 -32.01
C ASN A 121 -19.61 -20.66 -32.25
N PHE A 122 -20.54 -20.38 -31.32
CA PHE A 122 -21.96 -20.72 -31.44
C PHE A 122 -22.82 -19.88 -30.49
N VAL A 123 -24.14 -19.85 -30.78
CA VAL A 123 -25.18 -19.59 -29.78
C VAL A 123 -26.30 -20.63 -29.96
N VAL A 124 -26.78 -21.22 -28.87
CA VAL A 124 -27.83 -22.24 -28.83
C VAL A 124 -28.77 -22.02 -27.65
N GLY A 125 -29.91 -22.70 -27.64
CA GLY A 125 -30.84 -22.74 -26.52
C GLY A 125 -31.72 -23.99 -26.57
N PRO A 126 -32.63 -24.19 -25.60
CA PRO A 126 -33.61 -25.27 -25.61
C PRO A 126 -34.75 -25.04 -26.61
N ASP A 127 -35.51 -26.09 -26.94
CA ASP A 127 -36.77 -25.99 -27.69
C ASP A 127 -37.99 -26.05 -26.74
N HIS A 128 -38.69 -24.92 -26.66
CA HIS A 128 -39.86 -24.66 -25.82
C HIS A 128 -41.18 -24.72 -26.60
N SER A 129 -41.15 -25.07 -27.90
CA SER A 129 -42.31 -25.03 -28.81
C SER A 129 -43.49 -25.92 -28.40
N GLN A 130 -43.28 -26.80 -27.42
CA GLN A 130 -44.32 -27.63 -26.80
C GLN A 130 -45.14 -26.88 -25.72
N GLY A 131 -44.71 -25.69 -25.27
CA GLY A 131 -45.46 -24.81 -24.38
C GLY A 131 -44.79 -24.46 -23.05
N GLY A 132 -43.45 -24.41 -22.99
CA GLY A 132 -42.69 -24.04 -21.78
C GLY A 132 -41.97 -22.69 -21.87
N PHE A 133 -41.14 -22.41 -20.87
CA PHE A 133 -40.09 -21.37 -20.85
C PHE A 133 -38.98 -21.80 -19.87
N SER A 134 -37.79 -21.17 -19.94
CA SER A 134 -36.66 -21.45 -19.04
C SER A 134 -35.92 -20.19 -18.62
N LEU A 135 -35.47 -20.17 -17.36
CA LEU A 135 -34.71 -19.10 -16.75
C LEU A 135 -33.34 -19.65 -16.34
N MET A 136 -32.28 -18.90 -16.62
CA MET A 136 -30.92 -19.25 -16.24
C MET A 136 -30.74 -19.11 -14.73
N ALA A 137 -29.86 -19.94 -14.15
CA ALA A 137 -29.27 -19.68 -12.84
C ALA A 137 -27.78 -19.34 -13.01
N ASP A 138 -27.02 -20.25 -13.63
CA ASP A 138 -25.56 -20.18 -13.66
C ASP A 138 -24.97 -21.10 -14.78
N VAL A 139 -23.70 -20.92 -15.14
CA VAL A 139 -22.98 -21.67 -16.19
C VAL A 139 -21.61 -22.13 -15.70
N ALA A 140 -21.23 -23.36 -16.07
CA ALA A 140 -19.89 -23.89 -15.89
C ALA A 140 -19.38 -24.53 -17.19
N SER A 141 -18.09 -24.86 -17.26
CA SER A 141 -17.52 -25.60 -18.39
C SER A 141 -16.53 -26.68 -17.93
N HIS A 142 -16.32 -27.69 -18.78
CA HIS A 142 -15.29 -28.71 -18.57
C HIS A 142 -14.88 -29.37 -19.88
N THR A 143 -13.59 -29.34 -20.23
CA THR A 143 -13.04 -29.87 -21.51
C THR A 143 -13.75 -29.30 -22.75
N GLY A 144 -14.00 -27.98 -22.72
CA GLY A 144 -14.76 -27.25 -23.74
C GLY A 144 -16.26 -27.56 -23.83
N ASN A 145 -16.83 -28.44 -23.00
CA ASN A 145 -18.27 -28.63 -22.92
C ASN A 145 -18.89 -27.51 -22.07
N GLY A 146 -19.98 -26.89 -22.54
CA GLY A 146 -20.75 -25.94 -21.73
C GLY A 146 -21.84 -26.67 -20.91
N ILE A 147 -22.02 -26.27 -19.66
CA ILE A 147 -22.99 -26.84 -18.73
C ILE A 147 -23.79 -25.68 -18.10
N VAL A 148 -25.12 -25.73 -18.18
CA VAL A 148 -25.99 -24.67 -17.67
C VAL A 148 -26.96 -25.21 -16.64
N ALA A 149 -27.06 -24.50 -15.51
CA ALA A 149 -28.08 -24.68 -14.48
C ALA A 149 -29.19 -23.63 -14.66
N GLY A 150 -30.41 -24.00 -14.29
CA GLY A 150 -31.55 -23.09 -14.35
C GLY A 150 -32.84 -23.70 -13.83
N TYR A 151 -33.95 -23.04 -14.09
CA TYR A 151 -35.28 -23.51 -13.72
C TYR A 151 -36.30 -23.22 -14.82
N MET A 152 -37.33 -24.05 -14.91
CA MET A 152 -38.24 -24.09 -16.06
C MET A 152 -39.70 -24.27 -15.62
N TYR A 153 -40.60 -23.89 -16.51
CA TYR A 153 -42.02 -24.20 -16.41
C TYR A 153 -42.52 -24.84 -17.71
N GLY A 154 -43.34 -25.89 -17.57
CA GLY A 154 -43.87 -26.63 -18.72
C GLY A 154 -42.81 -27.48 -19.43
N PRO A 155 -43.08 -27.95 -20.66
CA PRO A 155 -42.19 -28.83 -21.40
C PRO A 155 -41.06 -28.07 -22.12
N VAL A 156 -39.81 -28.49 -21.89
CA VAL A 156 -38.59 -27.89 -22.45
C VAL A 156 -37.68 -29.00 -22.99
N SER A 157 -37.15 -28.84 -24.21
CA SER A 157 -36.42 -29.90 -24.92
C SER A 157 -34.96 -29.55 -25.19
N PHE A 158 -34.05 -30.30 -24.55
CA PHE A 158 -32.61 -30.25 -24.72
C PHE A 158 -32.19 -31.35 -25.72
N GLY A 159 -32.26 -31.03 -27.01
CA GLY A 159 -31.92 -31.96 -28.09
C GLY A 159 -32.88 -33.15 -28.19
N GLN A 160 -32.51 -34.30 -27.64
CA GLN A 160 -33.36 -35.50 -27.58
C GLN A 160 -34.07 -35.70 -26.24
N THR A 161 -33.74 -34.89 -25.22
CA THR A 161 -34.28 -35.01 -23.86
C THR A 161 -35.30 -33.90 -23.60
N THR A 162 -36.59 -34.26 -23.55
CA THR A 162 -37.64 -33.35 -23.10
C THR A 162 -37.86 -33.51 -21.60
N LEU A 163 -37.59 -32.45 -20.84
CA LEU A 163 -38.02 -32.31 -19.45
C LEU A 163 -39.39 -31.61 -19.40
N SER A 164 -40.08 -31.70 -18.27
CA SER A 164 -41.33 -30.95 -18.05
C SER A 164 -41.52 -30.72 -16.56
N SER A 165 -41.87 -29.49 -16.16
CA SER A 165 -42.30 -29.21 -14.79
C SER A 165 -43.67 -29.84 -14.49
N ALA A 166 -43.94 -30.09 -13.21
CA ALA A 166 -45.27 -30.40 -12.69
C ALA A 166 -45.82 -29.28 -11.80
N VAL A 167 -44.93 -28.48 -11.19
CA VAL A 167 -45.23 -27.30 -10.37
C VAL A 167 -44.99 -26.00 -11.14
N GLN A 168 -45.00 -24.86 -10.42
CA GLN A 168 -44.75 -23.54 -10.98
C GLN A 168 -43.30 -23.39 -11.50
N PHE A 169 -42.31 -23.97 -10.83
CA PHE A 169 -40.91 -23.98 -11.28
C PHE A 169 -40.21 -25.27 -10.83
N ASP A 170 -39.59 -25.99 -11.78
CA ASP A 170 -38.71 -27.12 -11.50
C ASP A 170 -37.30 -26.84 -12.06
N GLY A 171 -36.26 -27.18 -11.30
CA GLY A 171 -34.86 -27.01 -11.67
C GLY A 171 -34.40 -27.94 -12.78
N PHE A 172 -33.37 -27.53 -13.51
CA PHE A 172 -32.66 -28.37 -14.47
C PHE A 172 -31.14 -28.11 -14.47
N VAL A 173 -30.40 -29.10 -14.98
CA VAL A 173 -29.02 -28.99 -15.41
C VAL A 173 -28.90 -29.65 -16.79
N ALA A 174 -28.26 -28.99 -17.74
CA ALA A 174 -28.07 -29.53 -19.09
C ALA A 174 -26.66 -29.22 -19.63
N GLN A 175 -26.13 -30.13 -20.46
CA GLN A 175 -24.77 -30.03 -21.01
C GLN A 175 -24.78 -30.10 -22.55
N THR A 176 -23.95 -29.29 -23.20
CA THR A 176 -23.64 -29.37 -24.63
C THR A 176 -22.27 -30.01 -24.90
N ASP A 177 -22.03 -30.43 -26.13
CA ASP A 177 -20.68 -30.60 -26.65
C ASP A 177 -20.04 -29.22 -27.01
N PRO A 178 -18.73 -29.16 -27.34
CA PRO A 178 -18.06 -27.91 -27.72
C PRO A 178 -18.56 -27.28 -29.04
N PHE A 179 -19.61 -27.83 -29.65
CA PHE A 179 -20.26 -27.32 -30.86
C PHE A 179 -21.73 -26.93 -30.60
N GLY A 180 -22.16 -26.88 -29.33
CA GLY A 180 -23.51 -26.48 -28.92
C GLY A 180 -24.58 -27.57 -29.01
N ASN A 181 -24.23 -28.83 -29.27
CA ASN A 181 -25.22 -29.91 -29.32
C ASN A 181 -25.52 -30.45 -27.92
N TRP A 182 -26.78 -30.33 -27.47
CA TRP A 182 -27.25 -30.91 -26.20
C TRP A 182 -26.96 -32.42 -26.11
N LEU A 183 -26.16 -32.82 -25.11
CA LEU A 183 -25.75 -34.20 -24.82
C LEU A 183 -26.70 -34.89 -23.86
N TRP A 184 -26.98 -34.26 -22.71
CA TRP A 184 -27.90 -34.72 -21.68
C TRP A 184 -28.56 -33.55 -20.96
N ALA A 185 -29.69 -33.82 -20.31
CA ALA A 185 -30.35 -32.88 -19.40
C ALA A 185 -31.04 -33.67 -18.27
N SER A 186 -30.93 -33.17 -17.04
CA SER A 186 -31.53 -33.72 -15.82
C SER A 186 -32.38 -32.64 -15.15
N GLY A 187 -33.48 -33.04 -14.50
CA GLY A 187 -34.42 -32.11 -13.87
C GLY A 187 -34.81 -32.55 -12.47
N PHE A 188 -35.01 -31.58 -11.57
CA PHE A 188 -35.31 -31.80 -10.16
C PHE A 188 -36.82 -31.71 -9.92
N GLN A 189 -37.49 -32.85 -10.04
CA GLN A 189 -38.94 -32.92 -10.20
C GLN A 189 -39.68 -32.77 -8.87
N THR A 190 -40.41 -31.66 -8.71
CA THR A 190 -41.21 -31.36 -7.53
C THR A 190 -42.65 -31.81 -7.71
N VAL A 191 -43.20 -32.50 -6.72
CA VAL A 191 -44.58 -33.00 -6.73
C VAL A 191 -45.53 -31.86 -6.40
N ALA A 192 -46.52 -31.63 -7.28
CA ALA A 192 -47.52 -30.57 -7.15
C ALA A 192 -48.53 -30.81 -6.01
N ASN A 193 -48.08 -30.61 -4.77
CA ASN A 193 -48.89 -30.68 -3.55
C ASN A 193 -49.44 -29.29 -3.17
N SER A 194 -48.65 -28.23 -3.36
CA SER A 194 -49.05 -26.83 -3.25
C SER A 194 -48.82 -26.06 -4.56
N SER A 195 -49.19 -24.78 -4.58
CA SER A 195 -48.89 -23.85 -5.69
C SER A 195 -47.64 -22.99 -5.46
N THR A 196 -46.88 -23.26 -4.40
CA THR A 196 -45.63 -22.57 -4.05
C THR A 196 -44.42 -23.51 -4.02
N ASP A 197 -44.66 -24.83 -4.08
CA ASP A 197 -43.61 -25.85 -4.18
C ASP A 197 -42.77 -25.62 -5.46
N LYS A 198 -41.45 -25.76 -5.33
CA LYS A 198 -40.48 -25.44 -6.38
C LYS A 198 -39.10 -26.02 -6.08
N SER A 199 -38.28 -26.18 -7.11
CA SER A 199 -36.83 -26.39 -7.01
C SER A 199 -36.10 -25.39 -7.90
N ILE A 200 -35.12 -24.66 -7.33
CA ILE A 200 -34.37 -23.61 -8.02
C ILE A 200 -32.87 -23.78 -7.72
N PRO A 201 -32.08 -24.29 -8.69
CA PRO A 201 -30.64 -24.14 -8.71
C PRO A 201 -30.26 -22.66 -8.68
N GLN A 202 -29.10 -22.35 -8.08
CA GLN A 202 -28.57 -20.99 -8.03
C GLN A 202 -27.10 -20.92 -8.46
N ALA A 203 -26.30 -21.95 -8.19
CA ALA A 203 -24.89 -22.00 -8.56
C ALA A 203 -24.48 -23.42 -9.04
N ILE A 204 -23.52 -23.50 -9.96
CA ILE A 204 -23.03 -24.74 -10.58
C ILE A 204 -21.49 -24.75 -10.71
N ALA A 205 -20.87 -25.84 -10.27
CA ALA A 205 -19.43 -26.07 -10.42
C ALA A 205 -19.14 -27.46 -11.00
N VAL A 206 -17.90 -27.69 -11.43
CA VAL A 206 -17.46 -28.98 -11.97
C VAL A 206 -16.15 -29.39 -11.31
N ASP A 207 -16.02 -30.65 -10.91
CA ASP A 207 -14.77 -31.16 -10.34
C ASP A 207 -13.75 -31.61 -11.41
N GLN A 208 -12.54 -31.96 -10.97
CA GLN A 208 -11.47 -32.45 -11.86
C GLN A 208 -11.79 -33.77 -12.60
N LEU A 209 -12.88 -34.46 -12.26
CA LEU A 209 -13.35 -35.65 -12.96
C LEU A 209 -14.45 -35.34 -13.99
N GLY A 210 -14.88 -34.08 -14.08
CA GLY A 210 -16.00 -33.62 -14.90
C GLY A 210 -17.36 -33.78 -14.22
N ASP A 211 -17.43 -34.18 -12.95
CA ASP A 211 -18.71 -34.31 -12.25
C ASP A 211 -19.27 -32.95 -11.87
N VAL A 212 -20.56 -32.77 -12.15
CA VAL A 212 -21.27 -31.51 -11.94
C VAL A 212 -21.80 -31.45 -10.51
N ILE A 213 -21.40 -30.41 -9.78
CA ILE A 213 -21.96 -30.03 -8.49
C ILE A 213 -22.97 -28.92 -8.76
N VAL A 214 -24.15 -29.01 -8.17
CA VAL A 214 -25.19 -27.98 -8.29
C VAL A 214 -25.85 -27.75 -6.94
N ALA A 215 -25.96 -26.48 -6.58
CA ALA A 215 -26.50 -26.02 -5.31
C ALA A 215 -27.65 -25.01 -5.55
N GLY A 216 -28.57 -24.94 -4.62
CA GLY A 216 -29.75 -24.08 -4.71
C GLY A 216 -30.71 -24.34 -3.56
N TYR A 217 -31.98 -23.97 -3.75
CA TYR A 217 -33.02 -24.17 -2.73
C TYR A 217 -34.28 -24.81 -3.30
N PHE A 218 -35.07 -25.45 -2.44
CA PHE A 218 -36.31 -26.13 -2.81
C PHE A 218 -37.34 -26.06 -1.69
N SER A 219 -38.61 -26.30 -2.04
CA SER A 219 -39.72 -26.43 -1.10
C SER A 219 -40.77 -27.40 -1.65
N GLY A 220 -41.38 -28.20 -0.77
CA GLY A 220 -42.23 -29.32 -1.16
C GLY A 220 -41.47 -30.65 -1.29
N GLU A 221 -42.07 -31.62 -2.00
CA GLU A 221 -41.48 -32.95 -2.23
C GLU A 221 -40.75 -32.98 -3.59
N THR A 222 -39.43 -32.99 -3.60
CA THR A 222 -38.60 -32.91 -4.82
C THR A 222 -37.71 -34.15 -4.97
N ASP A 223 -37.75 -34.77 -6.16
CA ASP A 223 -36.82 -35.83 -6.57
C ASP A 223 -35.66 -35.26 -7.40
N PHE A 224 -34.43 -35.44 -6.89
CA PHE A 224 -33.19 -34.96 -7.51
C PHE A 224 -32.58 -35.96 -8.52
N GLY A 225 -33.30 -37.02 -8.88
CA GLY A 225 -32.87 -38.03 -9.85
C GLY A 225 -32.70 -39.44 -9.28
N GLY A 226 -33.53 -39.81 -8.30
CA GLY A 226 -33.49 -41.06 -7.54
C GLY A 226 -33.36 -40.88 -6.03
N THR A 227 -33.27 -39.64 -5.53
CA THR A 227 -33.26 -39.28 -4.11
C THR A 227 -34.28 -38.17 -3.89
N THR A 228 -35.23 -38.42 -2.99
CA THR A 228 -36.36 -37.50 -2.74
C THR A 228 -36.27 -36.90 -1.35
N PHE A 229 -36.39 -35.59 -1.24
CA PHE A 229 -36.55 -34.86 0.02
C PHE A 229 -37.92 -34.17 0.05
N ASN A 230 -38.45 -33.90 1.24
CA ASN A 230 -39.76 -33.26 1.43
C ASN A 230 -39.69 -32.28 2.61
N VAL A 231 -39.81 -30.99 2.32
CA VAL A 231 -39.53 -29.86 3.25
C VAL A 231 -40.65 -28.82 3.19
N SER A 232 -40.91 -28.13 4.31
CA SER A 232 -42.08 -27.24 4.49
C SER A 232 -41.86 -25.77 4.10
N ASN A 233 -40.60 -25.37 3.90
CA ASN A 233 -40.16 -24.02 3.56
C ASN A 233 -38.97 -24.11 2.59
N ASN A 234 -38.32 -22.98 2.27
CA ASN A 234 -37.12 -23.00 1.43
C ASN A 234 -35.94 -23.58 2.23
N GLU A 235 -35.55 -24.82 1.96
CA GLU A 235 -34.28 -25.42 2.42
C GLU A 235 -33.27 -25.47 1.27
N VAL A 236 -31.98 -25.49 1.61
CA VAL A 236 -30.88 -25.64 0.65
C VAL A 236 -30.74 -27.12 0.25
N PHE A 237 -30.45 -27.35 -1.03
CA PHE A 237 -29.98 -28.64 -1.53
C PHE A 237 -28.58 -28.51 -2.14
N VAL A 238 -27.82 -29.60 -2.07
CA VAL A 238 -26.58 -29.77 -2.83
C VAL A 238 -26.61 -31.16 -3.47
N ALA A 239 -26.44 -31.22 -4.79
CA ALA A 239 -26.46 -32.46 -5.56
C ALA A 239 -25.21 -32.60 -6.42
N LYS A 240 -24.75 -33.83 -6.61
CA LYS A 240 -23.65 -34.17 -7.53
C LYS A 240 -24.14 -35.13 -8.61
N LEU A 241 -23.93 -34.76 -9.87
CA LEU A 241 -24.31 -35.50 -11.07
C LEU A 241 -23.08 -36.05 -11.80
N ASP A 242 -23.23 -37.19 -12.48
CA ASP A 242 -22.19 -37.79 -13.32
C ASP A 242 -22.00 -37.00 -14.62
N GLY A 243 -20.84 -36.41 -14.83
CA GLY A 243 -20.57 -35.51 -15.98
C GLY A 243 -20.80 -36.12 -17.36
N VAL A 244 -20.78 -37.45 -17.49
CA VAL A 244 -20.91 -38.14 -18.79
C VAL A 244 -22.38 -38.33 -19.19
N ASN A 245 -23.33 -38.24 -18.26
CA ASN A 245 -24.74 -38.60 -18.51
C ASN A 245 -25.80 -37.93 -17.60
N GLY A 246 -25.41 -37.08 -16.66
CA GLY A 246 -26.32 -36.33 -15.80
C GLY A 246 -27.00 -37.14 -14.69
N ALA A 247 -26.63 -38.41 -14.47
CA ALA A 247 -27.25 -39.23 -13.43
C ALA A 247 -26.79 -38.82 -12.02
N LEU A 248 -27.72 -38.82 -11.06
CA LEU A 248 -27.44 -38.48 -9.67
C LEU A 248 -26.43 -39.46 -9.03
N LYS A 249 -25.35 -38.93 -8.46
CA LYS A 249 -24.38 -39.65 -7.62
C LYS A 249 -24.77 -39.58 -6.14
N TRP A 250 -25.09 -38.39 -5.66
CA TRP A 250 -25.67 -38.15 -4.33
C TRP A 250 -26.37 -36.77 -4.29
N ALA A 251 -27.31 -36.60 -3.36
CA ALA A 251 -27.85 -35.30 -2.96
C ALA A 251 -27.99 -35.24 -1.44
N ILE A 252 -27.91 -34.04 -0.88
CA ILE A 252 -28.21 -33.71 0.52
C ILE A 252 -29.12 -32.48 0.59
N SER A 253 -29.82 -32.31 1.72
CA SER A 253 -30.49 -31.05 2.08
C SER A 253 -30.11 -30.60 3.49
N GLY A 254 -30.35 -29.33 3.78
CA GLY A 254 -30.24 -28.72 5.10
C GLY A 254 -30.69 -27.26 5.08
N GLY A 255 -30.88 -26.66 6.25
CA GLY A 255 -31.48 -25.34 6.35
C GLY A 255 -32.08 -25.07 7.73
N GLY A 256 -33.04 -24.17 7.77
CA GLY A 256 -33.59 -23.56 9.00
C GLY A 256 -35.03 -23.08 8.85
N PHE A 257 -35.61 -22.55 9.93
CA PHE A 257 -36.98 -22.01 9.92
C PHE A 257 -37.03 -20.59 9.31
N GLY A 258 -37.09 -20.52 7.98
CA GLY A 258 -37.17 -19.24 7.27
C GLY A 258 -37.01 -19.42 5.76
N SER A 259 -36.32 -18.47 5.12
CA SER A 259 -35.93 -18.54 3.72
C SER A 259 -34.41 -18.51 3.58
N GLN A 260 -33.81 -19.68 3.34
CA GLN A 260 -32.42 -19.76 2.92
C GLN A 260 -32.29 -19.76 1.39
N SER A 261 -31.17 -19.25 0.89
CA SER A 261 -30.77 -19.33 -0.51
C SER A 261 -29.26 -19.49 -0.63
N VAL A 262 -28.82 -20.23 -1.64
CA VAL A 262 -27.42 -20.36 -2.02
C VAL A 262 -26.99 -19.09 -2.76
N THR A 263 -25.72 -18.72 -2.65
CA THR A 263 -25.12 -17.65 -3.46
C THR A 263 -24.11 -18.20 -4.46
N ASP A 264 -23.22 -19.11 -4.05
CA ASP A 264 -22.15 -19.64 -4.88
C ASP A 264 -21.78 -21.09 -4.51
N VAL A 265 -21.06 -21.81 -5.38
CA VAL A 265 -20.45 -23.13 -5.11
C VAL A 265 -19.10 -23.28 -5.81
N VAL A 266 -18.07 -23.63 -5.05
CA VAL A 266 -16.71 -23.89 -5.57
C VAL A 266 -16.18 -25.25 -5.12
N VAL A 267 -15.20 -25.78 -5.85
CA VAL A 267 -14.64 -27.13 -5.61
C VAL A 267 -13.12 -27.07 -5.63
N ASP A 268 -12.46 -27.56 -4.57
CA ASP A 268 -11.00 -27.61 -4.49
C ASP A 268 -10.38 -28.77 -5.30
N ALA A 269 -9.07 -28.71 -5.52
CA ALA A 269 -8.32 -29.75 -6.24
C ALA A 269 -8.34 -31.14 -5.55
N GLY A 270 -8.72 -31.22 -4.27
CA GLY A 270 -8.99 -32.47 -3.56
C GLY A 270 -10.42 -33.01 -3.75
N GLY A 271 -11.30 -32.23 -4.37
CA GLY A 271 -12.71 -32.50 -4.55
C GLY A 271 -13.58 -32.17 -3.34
N SER A 272 -13.09 -31.40 -2.36
CA SER A 272 -13.98 -30.81 -1.34
C SER A 272 -14.81 -29.72 -2.00
N ILE A 273 -16.05 -29.57 -1.56
CA ILE A 273 -17.05 -28.67 -2.13
C ILE A 273 -17.39 -27.64 -1.07
N TYR A 274 -17.41 -26.37 -1.44
CA TYR A 274 -17.79 -25.26 -0.58
C TYR A 274 -19.05 -24.64 -1.19
N VAL A 275 -20.11 -24.47 -0.41
CA VAL A 275 -21.36 -23.85 -0.84
C VAL A 275 -21.64 -22.67 0.06
N SER A 276 -21.77 -21.47 -0.50
CA SER A 276 -22.17 -20.28 0.25
C SER A 276 -23.67 -20.06 0.18
N GLY A 277 -24.20 -19.32 1.15
CA GLY A 277 -25.57 -18.86 1.12
C GLY A 277 -25.86 -17.84 2.20
N ILE A 278 -27.09 -17.32 2.16
CA ILE A 278 -27.62 -16.36 3.13
C ILE A 278 -28.79 -16.97 3.91
N THR A 279 -28.97 -16.53 5.14
CA THR A 279 -30.06 -16.98 6.03
C THR A 279 -30.63 -15.86 6.89
N ASP A 280 -31.95 -15.94 7.11
CA ASP A 280 -32.75 -15.12 8.02
C ASP A 280 -33.01 -15.82 9.37
N SER A 281 -32.35 -16.95 9.61
CA SER A 281 -32.70 -17.92 10.64
C SER A 281 -31.57 -18.91 10.95
N ASN A 282 -31.63 -19.57 12.12
CA ASN A 282 -30.67 -20.63 12.49
C ASN A 282 -30.75 -21.82 11.54
N ILE A 283 -29.61 -22.32 11.07
CA ILE A 283 -29.48 -23.38 10.07
C ILE A 283 -28.76 -24.62 10.60
N LEU A 284 -29.14 -25.79 10.08
CA LEU A 284 -28.58 -27.10 10.43
C LEU A 284 -28.21 -27.88 9.15
N PHE A 285 -26.95 -28.32 9.07
CA PHE A 285 -26.47 -29.25 8.05
C PHE A 285 -25.87 -30.50 8.70
N GLY A 286 -26.62 -31.60 8.70
CA GLY A 286 -26.24 -32.88 9.31
C GLY A 286 -26.18 -32.83 10.84
N SER A 287 -25.05 -32.37 11.37
CA SER A 287 -24.86 -32.09 12.80
C SER A 287 -24.15 -30.75 13.07
N GLN A 288 -23.86 -29.97 12.02
CA GLN A 288 -23.27 -28.64 12.15
C GLN A 288 -24.40 -27.60 12.17
N VAL A 289 -24.36 -26.67 13.12
CA VAL A 289 -25.37 -25.62 13.33
C VAL A 289 -24.70 -24.26 13.21
N HIS A 290 -25.38 -23.31 12.56
CA HIS A 290 -25.08 -21.89 12.68
C HIS A 290 -26.30 -21.18 13.27
N THR A 291 -26.06 -20.31 14.26
CA THR A 291 -27.08 -19.49 14.95
C THR A 291 -26.99 -18.08 14.40
N LEU A 292 -28.13 -17.50 14.03
CA LEU A 292 -28.17 -16.15 13.45
C LEU A 292 -27.66 -15.10 14.44
N VAL A 293 -26.71 -14.27 14.01
CA VAL A 293 -26.09 -13.17 14.77
C VAL A 293 -26.69 -11.81 14.37
N GLY A 294 -26.86 -11.57 13.08
CA GLY A 294 -27.43 -10.35 12.53
C GLY A 294 -28.94 -10.40 12.28
N THR A 295 -29.41 -9.49 11.42
CA THR A 295 -30.72 -9.58 10.76
C THR A 295 -30.69 -10.51 9.54
N GLN A 296 -29.50 -10.69 8.96
CA GLN A 296 -29.19 -11.67 7.92
C GLN A 296 -27.71 -12.04 8.03
N ASP A 297 -27.44 -13.33 8.11
CA ASP A 297 -26.07 -13.87 8.11
C ASP A 297 -25.78 -14.57 6.79
N SER A 298 -24.50 -14.61 6.43
CA SER A 298 -23.98 -15.51 5.42
C SER A 298 -23.35 -16.76 6.05
N PHE A 299 -23.28 -17.85 5.29
CA PHE A 299 -22.60 -19.07 5.70
C PHE A 299 -21.83 -19.70 4.54
N VAL A 300 -20.79 -20.47 4.87
CA VAL A 300 -20.07 -21.38 3.95
C VAL A 300 -20.13 -22.79 4.53
N LEU A 301 -20.73 -23.70 3.77
CA LEU A 301 -20.85 -25.13 4.06
C LEU A 301 -19.75 -25.91 3.33
N LYS A 302 -18.85 -26.57 4.06
CA LYS A 302 -17.82 -27.45 3.48
C LYS A 302 -18.28 -28.90 3.48
N LEU A 303 -18.22 -29.54 2.32
CA LEU A 303 -18.52 -30.95 2.09
C LEU A 303 -17.30 -31.69 1.54
N SER A 304 -17.22 -32.99 1.82
CA SER A 304 -16.37 -33.91 1.06
C SER A 304 -16.94 -34.19 -0.34
N SER A 305 -16.10 -34.69 -1.26
CA SER A 305 -16.50 -35.17 -2.59
C SER A 305 -17.63 -36.23 -2.61
N SER A 306 -17.86 -36.89 -1.47
CA SER A 306 -18.93 -37.86 -1.22
C SER A 306 -20.18 -37.28 -0.53
N GLY A 307 -20.32 -35.96 -0.43
CA GLY A 307 -21.50 -35.29 0.14
C GLY A 307 -21.62 -35.38 1.66
N THR A 308 -20.55 -35.80 2.37
CA THR A 308 -20.53 -35.76 3.85
C THR A 308 -20.07 -34.37 4.30
N VAL A 309 -20.90 -33.73 5.13
CA VAL A 309 -20.61 -32.43 5.76
C VAL A 309 -19.34 -32.51 6.60
N GLN A 310 -18.47 -31.51 6.48
CA GLN A 310 -17.23 -31.37 7.23
C GLN A 310 -17.33 -30.22 8.24
N SER A 311 -17.64 -29.01 7.78
CA SER A 311 -17.82 -27.81 8.61
C SER A 311 -18.92 -26.91 8.06
N LEU A 312 -19.43 -26.02 8.91
CA LEU A 312 -20.32 -24.92 8.57
C LEU A 312 -19.74 -23.67 9.24
N THR A 313 -19.50 -22.62 8.46
CA THR A 313 -18.81 -21.41 8.89
C THR A 313 -19.73 -20.21 8.68
N GLY A 314 -20.10 -19.51 9.75
CA GLY A 314 -20.91 -18.29 9.66
C GLY A 314 -20.10 -17.01 9.41
N TYR A 315 -20.79 -16.00 8.91
CA TYR A 315 -20.36 -14.59 8.80
C TYR A 315 -21.59 -13.74 9.12
N GLY A 316 -21.58 -13.02 10.23
CA GLY A 316 -22.72 -12.26 10.74
C GLY A 316 -22.25 -11.17 11.69
N ILE A 317 -22.99 -10.07 11.73
CA ILE A 317 -22.65 -8.85 12.50
C ILE A 317 -23.90 -8.47 13.29
N ALA A 318 -23.75 -8.21 14.59
CA ALA A 318 -24.87 -8.01 15.49
C ALA A 318 -25.82 -6.90 15.00
N SER A 319 -27.10 -7.23 14.85
CA SER A 319 -28.16 -6.35 14.30
C SER A 319 -27.99 -5.85 12.86
N GLN A 320 -26.97 -6.26 12.11
CA GLN A 320 -26.70 -5.82 10.72
C GLN A 320 -26.99 -6.94 9.70
N ALA A 321 -26.62 -6.74 8.43
CA ALA A 321 -26.73 -7.75 7.37
C ALA A 321 -25.37 -8.03 6.74
N VAL A 322 -25.12 -9.31 6.43
CA VAL A 322 -23.92 -9.77 5.71
C VAL A 322 -24.37 -10.64 4.54
N SER A 323 -23.99 -10.26 3.31
CA SER A 323 -24.31 -10.94 2.06
C SER A 323 -23.05 -11.32 1.29
N LEU A 324 -22.49 -12.50 1.58
CA LEU A 324 -21.46 -13.19 0.81
C LEU A 324 -22.08 -13.70 -0.49
N THR A 325 -21.77 -13.05 -1.62
CA THR A 325 -22.37 -13.38 -2.93
C THR A 325 -21.47 -14.24 -3.81
N ASN A 326 -20.15 -14.21 -3.62
CA ASN A 326 -19.19 -14.88 -4.51
C ASN A 326 -18.07 -15.59 -3.74
N MET A 327 -17.57 -16.69 -4.30
CA MET A 327 -16.42 -17.47 -3.82
C MET A 327 -15.46 -17.79 -4.97
N ALA A 328 -14.17 -17.93 -4.65
CA ALA A 328 -13.16 -18.41 -5.59
C ALA A 328 -12.15 -19.32 -4.86
N MET A 329 -11.46 -20.18 -5.61
CA MET A 329 -10.46 -21.11 -5.10
C MET A 329 -9.18 -20.99 -5.93
N ASP A 330 -8.03 -20.77 -5.29
CA ASP A 330 -6.76 -20.76 -6.00
C ASP A 330 -6.20 -22.18 -6.24
N ASN A 331 -5.08 -22.27 -6.97
CA ASN A 331 -4.39 -23.53 -7.24
C ASN A 331 -3.74 -24.17 -6.00
N ASN A 332 -3.59 -23.44 -4.89
CA ASN A 332 -3.06 -23.95 -3.62
C ASN A 332 -4.15 -24.57 -2.74
N GLY A 333 -5.41 -24.20 -2.98
CA GLY A 333 -6.56 -24.61 -2.17
C GLY A 333 -6.94 -23.59 -1.10
N ASP A 334 -6.50 -22.34 -1.22
CA ASP A 334 -7.02 -21.22 -0.43
C ASP A 334 -8.41 -20.81 -0.93
N LEU A 335 -9.36 -20.64 0.01
CA LEU A 335 -10.69 -20.11 -0.28
C LEU A 335 -10.69 -18.58 -0.16
N TYR A 336 -11.18 -17.93 -1.21
CA TYR A 336 -11.47 -16.50 -1.24
C TYR A 336 -12.99 -16.32 -1.22
N VAL A 337 -13.49 -15.37 -0.43
CA VAL A 337 -14.93 -15.05 -0.32
C VAL A 337 -15.16 -13.54 -0.39
N ALA A 338 -16.23 -13.12 -1.05
CA ALA A 338 -16.57 -11.71 -1.18
C ALA A 338 -18.09 -11.47 -1.18
N GLY A 339 -18.47 -10.23 -0.91
CA GLY A 339 -19.86 -9.83 -0.73
C GLY A 339 -19.98 -8.37 -0.29
N SER A 340 -21.12 -8.02 0.33
CA SER A 340 -21.30 -6.74 1.02
C SER A 340 -21.77 -6.87 2.47
N PHE A 341 -21.46 -5.86 3.29
CA PHE A 341 -21.67 -5.86 4.74
C PHE A 341 -21.87 -4.45 5.30
N GLU A 342 -22.55 -4.32 6.44
CA GLU A 342 -22.68 -3.08 7.21
C GLU A 342 -22.03 -3.21 8.60
N GLY A 343 -21.32 -2.19 9.07
CA GLY A 343 -20.63 -2.18 10.37
C GLY A 343 -19.23 -2.82 10.33
N THR A 344 -18.82 -3.41 11.45
CA THR A 344 -17.51 -4.07 11.62
C THR A 344 -17.65 -5.60 11.60
N MET A 345 -16.78 -6.28 10.85
CA MET A 345 -16.62 -7.72 10.87
C MET A 345 -15.19 -8.07 11.27
N SER A 346 -15.01 -8.84 12.33
CA SER A 346 -13.70 -9.34 12.78
C SER A 346 -13.71 -10.86 12.91
N LYS A 347 -12.60 -11.51 12.51
CA LYS A 347 -12.47 -12.97 12.46
C LYS A 347 -11.03 -13.38 12.20
N ASN A 348 -10.60 -14.52 12.75
CA ASN A 348 -9.39 -15.23 12.30
C ASN A 348 -8.05 -14.44 12.30
N GLY A 349 -7.99 -13.29 12.99
CA GLY A 349 -6.83 -12.38 13.04
C GLY A 349 -6.93 -11.13 12.16
N TRP A 350 -8.08 -10.87 11.53
CA TRP A 350 -8.35 -9.62 10.80
C TRP A 350 -9.63 -8.94 11.30
N SER A 351 -9.72 -7.63 11.06
CA SER A 351 -10.90 -6.80 11.31
C SER A 351 -11.12 -5.85 10.12
N ILE A 352 -12.36 -5.68 9.69
CA ILE A 352 -12.75 -4.77 8.61
C ILE A 352 -14.03 -4.01 8.98
N THR A 353 -14.12 -2.74 8.60
CA THR A 353 -15.27 -1.87 8.90
C THR A 353 -15.75 -1.16 7.64
N ALA A 354 -17.03 -1.28 7.33
CA ALA A 354 -17.66 -0.52 6.27
C ALA A 354 -17.59 0.99 6.61
N ASN A 355 -16.92 1.77 5.75
CA ASN A 355 -16.56 3.17 5.96
C ASN A 355 -16.75 4.06 4.72
N LYS A 356 -17.28 3.53 3.60
CA LYS A 356 -17.48 4.25 2.34
C LYS A 356 -18.90 4.82 2.24
N GLY A 357 -19.95 4.03 2.44
CA GLY A 357 -21.31 4.57 2.56
C GLY A 357 -22.46 3.59 2.42
N GLY A 358 -22.87 2.98 3.53
CA GLY A 358 -23.98 2.02 3.57
C GLY A 358 -23.44 0.61 3.73
N ALA A 359 -23.76 -0.28 2.79
CA ALA A 359 -23.18 -1.60 2.72
C ALA A 359 -22.03 -1.61 1.70
N ASP A 360 -20.80 -1.68 2.19
CA ASP A 360 -19.59 -1.67 1.37
C ASP A 360 -19.21 -3.09 0.92
N LEU A 361 -18.28 -3.24 -0.04
CA LEU A 361 -17.75 -4.56 -0.41
C LEU A 361 -16.68 -5.05 0.57
N PHE A 362 -16.69 -6.36 0.84
CA PHE A 362 -15.59 -7.07 1.50
C PHE A 362 -14.98 -8.12 0.56
N PHE A 363 -13.69 -8.35 0.73
CA PHE A 363 -12.91 -9.42 0.10
C PHE A 363 -12.07 -10.08 1.20
N ILE A 364 -12.16 -11.40 1.35
CA ILE A 364 -11.47 -12.15 2.42
C ILE A 364 -10.76 -13.36 1.83
N LYS A 365 -9.49 -13.53 2.18
CA LYS A 365 -8.74 -14.79 2.00
C LYS A 365 -8.73 -15.56 3.32
N GLU A 366 -9.45 -16.69 3.39
CA GLU A 366 -9.59 -17.46 4.65
C GLU A 366 -8.36 -18.35 4.98
N GLY A 367 -7.45 -18.55 4.02
CA GLY A 367 -6.06 -19.00 4.23
C GLY A 367 -5.83 -20.38 4.89
N ALA A 368 -5.07 -21.25 4.20
CA ALA A 368 -4.62 -22.54 4.75
C ALA A 368 -3.72 -22.43 6.00
N SER A 369 -3.14 -21.24 6.26
CA SER A 369 -2.38 -20.88 7.46
C SER A 369 -2.71 -19.46 7.89
N THR A 370 -2.47 -19.12 9.17
CA THR A 370 -2.69 -17.79 9.75
C THR A 370 -2.02 -16.66 8.95
N ASN A 371 -0.76 -16.86 8.55
CA ASN A 371 0.07 -15.86 7.86
C ASN A 371 -0.25 -15.70 6.36
N ASN A 372 -1.34 -16.32 5.88
CA ASN A 372 -1.80 -16.29 4.49
C ASN A 372 -3.30 -15.93 4.46
N ARG A 373 -3.68 -15.00 5.34
CA ARG A 373 -5.03 -14.47 5.52
C ARG A 373 -4.98 -12.96 5.44
N TRP A 374 -6.01 -12.40 4.83
CA TRP A 374 -6.23 -10.97 4.78
C TRP A 374 -7.72 -10.71 4.55
N ALA A 375 -8.15 -9.51 4.91
CA ALA A 375 -9.45 -8.98 4.57
C ALA A 375 -9.27 -7.54 4.09
N ALA A 376 -9.95 -7.19 3.01
CA ALA A 376 -9.89 -5.88 2.37
C ALA A 376 -11.32 -5.35 2.12
N ILE A 377 -11.45 -4.03 2.11
CA ILE A 377 -12.70 -3.32 1.82
C ILE A 377 -12.54 -2.39 0.63
N GLY A 378 -13.64 -2.20 -0.11
CA GLY A 378 -13.74 -1.21 -1.17
C GLY A 378 -15.19 -0.84 -1.43
N GLY A 379 -15.45 0.39 -1.84
CA GLY A 379 -16.82 0.85 -2.02
C GLY A 379 -17.00 2.31 -2.42
N THR A 380 -18.26 2.67 -2.62
CA THR A 380 -18.77 4.00 -2.97
C THR A 380 -19.50 4.64 -1.78
N SER A 381 -20.15 5.79 -1.99
CA SER A 381 -21.01 6.42 -0.96
C SER A 381 -22.43 5.82 -0.88
N ASP A 382 -22.71 4.79 -1.67
CA ASP A 382 -24.02 4.17 -1.85
C ASP A 382 -23.89 2.64 -1.69
N PRO A 383 -24.94 1.90 -1.29
CA PRO A 383 -24.82 0.46 -1.03
C PRO A 383 -24.37 -0.35 -2.25
N ASP A 384 -23.21 -0.99 -2.13
CA ASP A 384 -22.53 -1.71 -3.20
C ASP A 384 -22.93 -3.20 -3.25
N SER A 385 -22.67 -3.83 -4.40
CA SER A 385 -22.78 -5.27 -4.57
C SER A 385 -21.84 -5.76 -5.67
N ILE A 386 -20.86 -6.55 -5.28
CA ILE A 386 -20.05 -7.38 -6.19
C ILE A 386 -20.97 -8.31 -7.01
N ARG A 387 -20.49 -8.69 -8.20
CA ARG A 387 -21.25 -9.44 -9.21
C ARG A 387 -20.55 -10.73 -9.63
N GLY A 388 -19.25 -10.65 -9.89
CA GLY A 388 -18.40 -11.81 -10.16
C GLY A 388 -17.02 -11.64 -9.53
N MET A 389 -16.37 -12.76 -9.24
CA MET A 389 -15.04 -12.83 -8.65
C MET A 389 -14.36 -14.12 -9.10
N ASP A 390 -13.06 -14.05 -9.42
CA ASP A 390 -12.23 -15.22 -9.72
C ASP A 390 -10.76 -14.91 -9.35
N VAL A 391 -9.88 -15.91 -9.34
CA VAL A 391 -8.48 -15.76 -8.88
C VAL A 391 -7.51 -16.30 -9.92
N THR A 392 -6.50 -15.49 -10.27
CA THR A 392 -5.45 -15.87 -11.22
C THR A 392 -4.52 -16.97 -10.69
N SER A 393 -3.75 -17.59 -11.57
CA SER A 393 -2.70 -18.55 -11.20
C SER A 393 -1.63 -17.97 -10.25
N ARG A 394 -1.49 -16.63 -10.22
CA ARG A 394 -0.60 -15.87 -9.33
C ARG A 394 -1.19 -15.60 -7.94
N GLY A 395 -2.48 -15.88 -7.71
CA GLY A 395 -3.19 -15.57 -6.46
C GLY A 395 -3.73 -14.13 -6.37
N GLU A 396 -3.62 -13.34 -7.43
CA GLU A 396 -4.30 -12.05 -7.61
C GLU A 396 -5.82 -12.30 -7.78
N LEU A 397 -6.64 -11.66 -6.95
CA LEU A 397 -8.10 -11.73 -7.00
C LEU A 397 -8.63 -10.66 -7.94
N ILE A 398 -9.44 -11.06 -8.92
CA ILE A 398 -10.10 -10.17 -9.86
C ILE A 398 -11.60 -10.17 -9.59
N PHE A 399 -12.23 -9.00 -9.54
CA PHE A 399 -13.68 -8.88 -9.35
C PHE A 399 -14.32 -7.92 -10.34
N THR A 400 -15.65 -8.04 -10.50
CA THR A 400 -16.48 -7.06 -11.22
C THR A 400 -17.69 -6.61 -10.40
N SER A 401 -18.09 -5.37 -10.63
CA SER A 401 -19.21 -4.67 -10.01
C SER A 401 -19.81 -3.64 -10.98
N PHE A 402 -20.85 -2.92 -10.57
CA PHE A 402 -21.27 -1.67 -11.19
C PHE A 402 -21.75 -0.69 -10.11
N PHE A 403 -21.48 0.58 -10.30
CA PHE A 403 -21.96 1.69 -9.47
C PHE A 403 -22.67 2.73 -10.32
N ILE A 404 -23.44 3.63 -9.71
CA ILE A 404 -24.49 4.40 -10.42
C ILE A 404 -24.38 5.94 -10.32
N SER A 405 -23.45 6.47 -9.53
CA SER A 405 -23.30 7.93 -9.33
C SER A 405 -22.01 8.39 -8.62
N SER A 406 -21.30 7.48 -7.95
CA SER A 406 -20.27 7.79 -6.94
C SER A 406 -18.95 7.11 -7.27
N THR A 407 -17.84 7.66 -6.76
CA THR A 407 -16.49 7.10 -7.00
C THR A 407 -16.28 5.88 -6.10
N PHE A 408 -15.88 4.76 -6.69
CA PHE A 408 -15.44 3.58 -5.95
C PHE A 408 -14.00 3.77 -5.50
N THR A 409 -13.70 3.46 -4.24
CA THR A 409 -12.36 3.60 -3.66
C THR A 409 -11.95 2.32 -2.93
N GLY A 410 -10.71 1.90 -3.14
CA GLY A 410 -10.09 0.74 -2.51
C GLY A 410 -8.61 1.03 -2.27
N GLY A 411 -8.18 1.09 -1.00
CA GLY A 411 -6.86 1.63 -0.65
C GLY A 411 -6.69 3.06 -1.17
N THR A 412 -5.57 3.31 -1.83
CA THR A 412 -5.25 4.56 -2.55
C THR A 412 -5.86 4.66 -3.95
N LYS A 413 -6.23 3.53 -4.56
CA LYS A 413 -6.76 3.48 -5.94
C LYS A 413 -8.25 3.86 -5.96
N GLY A 414 -8.70 4.56 -7.00
CA GLY A 414 -10.10 4.98 -7.14
C GLY A 414 -10.58 5.07 -8.60
N ALA A 415 -11.85 4.76 -8.83
CA ALA A 415 -12.49 4.78 -10.16
C ALA A 415 -13.85 5.49 -10.13
N THR A 416 -14.12 6.33 -11.14
CA THR A 416 -15.29 7.21 -11.24
C THR A 416 -16.02 6.95 -12.56
N PRO A 417 -17.38 6.89 -12.60
CA PRO A 417 -18.13 6.71 -13.85
C PRO A 417 -18.00 7.93 -14.77
N THR A 418 -18.07 7.72 -16.09
CA THR A 418 -17.62 8.72 -17.09
C THR A 418 -18.71 9.24 -18.03
N SER A 419 -19.97 9.30 -17.56
CA SER A 419 -21.03 10.02 -18.28
C SER A 419 -22.02 10.72 -17.34
N SER A 420 -22.97 11.46 -17.92
CA SER A 420 -24.04 12.13 -17.18
C SER A 420 -25.36 12.00 -17.96
N SER A 421 -26.14 10.97 -17.64
CA SER A 421 -27.26 10.48 -18.44
C SER A 421 -28.58 11.13 -18.04
N SER A 422 -29.12 11.92 -18.98
CA SER A 422 -30.35 12.70 -18.75
C SER A 422 -31.64 11.87 -18.75
N TRP A 423 -31.56 10.54 -18.77
CA TRP A 423 -32.72 9.64 -18.84
C TRP A 423 -33.15 9.09 -17.48
N ALA A 424 -32.24 9.01 -16.50
CA ALA A 424 -32.52 8.42 -15.19
C ALA A 424 -31.88 9.14 -13.97
N ASN A 425 -30.81 9.93 -14.14
CA ASN A 425 -29.84 10.22 -13.06
C ASN A 425 -29.22 8.91 -12.50
N ILE A 426 -28.88 8.00 -13.41
CA ILE A 426 -28.18 6.75 -13.15
C ILE A 426 -27.09 6.68 -14.21
N ASP A 427 -25.84 6.66 -13.76
CA ASP A 427 -24.65 6.70 -14.61
C ASP A 427 -23.81 5.48 -14.27
N ALA A 428 -24.10 4.39 -14.98
CA ALA A 428 -23.57 3.06 -14.73
C ALA A 428 -22.47 2.70 -15.73
N ASP A 429 -21.25 2.55 -15.22
CA ASP A 429 -20.13 1.89 -15.88
C ASP A 429 -19.91 0.52 -15.19
N ALA A 430 -19.44 -0.48 -15.95
CA ALA A 430 -18.99 -1.73 -15.35
C ALA A 430 -17.56 -1.57 -14.83
N LEU A 431 -17.37 -1.88 -13.55
CA LEU A 431 -16.08 -1.86 -12.84
C LEU A 431 -15.42 -3.24 -12.93
N VAL A 432 -14.09 -3.25 -13.08
CA VAL A 432 -13.22 -4.39 -12.80
C VAL A 432 -12.07 -3.91 -11.92
N GLY A 433 -11.62 -4.75 -10.98
CA GLY A 433 -10.48 -4.42 -10.13
C GLY A 433 -9.66 -5.66 -9.75
N GLY A 434 -8.39 -5.44 -9.46
CA GLY A 434 -7.44 -6.45 -9.01
C GLY A 434 -6.92 -6.16 -7.60
N LEU A 435 -6.97 -7.18 -6.73
CA LEU A 435 -6.29 -7.20 -5.44
C LEU A 435 -5.13 -8.19 -5.51
N SER A 436 -3.96 -7.77 -5.01
CA SER A 436 -2.76 -8.59 -4.90
C SER A 436 -2.98 -9.83 -4.03
N SER A 437 -2.06 -10.80 -4.10
CA SER A 437 -2.11 -12.02 -3.29
C SER A 437 -2.01 -11.79 -1.78
N SER A 438 -1.58 -10.60 -1.34
CA SER A 438 -1.56 -10.11 0.05
C SER A 438 -2.76 -9.23 0.44
N GLY A 439 -3.67 -8.92 -0.49
CA GLY A 439 -4.88 -8.12 -0.23
C GLY A 439 -4.74 -6.61 -0.46
N GLY A 440 -3.55 -6.13 -0.83
CA GLY A 440 -3.35 -4.75 -1.29
C GLY A 440 -4.05 -4.48 -2.63
N TRP A 441 -4.57 -3.27 -2.80
CA TRP A 441 -5.29 -2.84 -4.00
C TRP A 441 -4.33 -2.51 -5.14
N SER A 442 -4.26 -3.38 -6.15
CA SER A 442 -3.34 -3.21 -7.29
C SER A 442 -3.90 -2.23 -8.32
N TRP A 443 -5.15 -2.43 -8.76
CA TRP A 443 -5.71 -1.62 -9.85
C TRP A 443 -7.24 -1.60 -9.89
N LEU A 444 -7.80 -0.57 -10.54
CA LEU A 444 -9.23 -0.40 -10.83
C LEU A 444 -9.40 0.14 -12.25
N ASP A 445 -10.36 -0.40 -13.01
CA ASP A 445 -10.67 0.07 -14.36
C ASP A 445 -12.18 -0.05 -14.67
N VAL A 446 -12.69 0.82 -15.53
CA VAL A 446 -14.11 0.93 -15.88
C VAL A 446 -14.32 0.90 -17.40
N THR A 447 -15.55 0.58 -17.84
CA THR A 447 -15.93 0.66 -19.26
C THR A 447 -15.77 2.05 -19.90
N ALA A 448 -15.71 3.10 -19.08
CA ALA A 448 -15.37 4.47 -19.42
C ALA A 448 -16.21 5.03 -20.59
N SER A 449 -17.52 4.81 -20.57
CA SER A 449 -18.38 4.99 -21.75
C SER A 449 -19.59 5.93 -21.51
N ASN A 450 -20.30 6.22 -22.61
CA ASN A 450 -21.51 7.06 -22.63
C ASN A 450 -22.79 6.24 -22.94
N ALA A 451 -22.66 4.93 -23.02
CA ALA A 451 -23.78 4.00 -22.83
C ALA A 451 -23.90 3.66 -21.33
N LEU A 452 -24.86 2.81 -20.97
CA LEU A 452 -25.03 2.30 -19.62
C LEU A 452 -24.56 0.85 -19.59
N GLU A 453 -23.52 0.55 -18.82
CA GLU A 453 -22.91 -0.76 -18.69
C GLU A 453 -23.16 -1.36 -17.31
N LEU A 454 -23.52 -2.64 -17.26
CA LEU A 454 -23.71 -3.43 -16.04
C LEU A 454 -22.87 -4.70 -16.13
N GLY A 455 -21.86 -4.85 -15.28
CA GLY A 455 -21.14 -6.11 -15.09
C GLY A 455 -22.00 -7.12 -14.33
N TRP A 456 -22.06 -8.36 -14.79
CA TRP A 456 -22.89 -9.41 -14.18
C TRP A 456 -22.09 -10.59 -13.63
N GLY A 457 -20.95 -10.92 -14.25
CA GLY A 457 -20.09 -12.03 -13.83
C GLY A 457 -18.69 -11.92 -14.42
N LEU A 458 -17.74 -12.69 -13.87
CA LEU A 458 -16.34 -12.70 -14.24
C LEU A 458 -15.82 -14.15 -14.22
N ALA A 459 -14.94 -14.50 -15.15
CA ALA A 459 -14.16 -15.74 -15.10
C ALA A 459 -12.74 -15.52 -15.64
N VAL A 460 -11.75 -16.19 -15.05
CA VAL A 460 -10.34 -16.17 -15.47
C VAL A 460 -10.00 -17.47 -16.21
N ASN A 461 -9.41 -17.37 -17.41
CA ASN A 461 -8.97 -18.54 -18.17
C ASN A 461 -7.59 -19.05 -17.70
N SER A 462 -7.18 -20.23 -18.18
CA SER A 462 -5.89 -20.84 -17.82
C SER A 462 -4.64 -20.13 -18.36
N SER A 463 -4.79 -18.92 -18.91
CA SER A 463 -3.69 -18.03 -19.33
C SER A 463 -3.65 -16.73 -18.49
N ASP A 464 -4.42 -16.69 -17.40
CA ASP A 464 -4.71 -15.55 -16.52
C ASP A 464 -5.46 -14.37 -17.17
N ILE A 465 -6.13 -14.59 -18.31
CA ILE A 465 -7.00 -13.56 -18.90
C ILE A 465 -8.34 -13.55 -18.17
N ALA A 466 -8.74 -12.40 -17.65
CA ALA A 466 -10.04 -12.19 -17.02
C ALA A 466 -11.06 -11.73 -18.07
N ALA A 467 -12.22 -12.37 -18.14
CA ALA A 467 -13.33 -11.91 -18.98
C ALA A 467 -14.57 -11.58 -18.14
N VAL A 468 -15.12 -10.39 -18.35
CA VAL A 468 -16.34 -9.90 -17.72
C VAL A 468 -17.50 -9.98 -18.70
N ILE A 469 -18.58 -10.63 -18.27
CA ILE A 469 -19.87 -10.60 -18.96
C ILE A 469 -20.72 -9.46 -18.39
N GLY A 470 -21.35 -8.69 -19.28
CA GLY A 470 -22.24 -7.62 -18.90
C GLY A 470 -23.35 -7.35 -19.92
N SER A 471 -24.31 -6.52 -19.52
CA SER A 471 -25.33 -5.95 -20.42
C SER A 471 -25.06 -4.48 -20.63
N PHE A 472 -25.34 -3.97 -21.84
CA PHE A 472 -25.20 -2.55 -22.15
C PHE A 472 -26.32 -1.99 -23.02
N ALA A 473 -26.73 -0.75 -22.71
CA ALA A 473 -27.80 -0.05 -23.41
C ALA A 473 -27.47 1.43 -23.64
N GLY A 474 -27.80 1.92 -24.84
CA GLY A 474 -27.55 3.32 -25.19
C GLY A 474 -28.70 4.27 -24.80
N PRO A 475 -28.46 5.34 -24.00
CA PRO A 475 -29.34 6.50 -24.04
C PRO A 475 -29.32 7.12 -25.45
N SER A 476 -30.30 7.94 -25.82
CA SER A 476 -30.45 8.42 -27.21
C SER A 476 -29.39 9.46 -27.63
N GLY A 477 -28.14 9.01 -27.81
CA GLY A 477 -26.95 9.81 -28.10
C GLY A 477 -25.67 8.96 -28.26
N SER A 478 -25.49 7.91 -27.44
CA SER A 478 -24.41 6.92 -27.58
C SER A 478 -24.93 5.52 -27.24
N ASN A 479 -24.45 4.51 -27.95
CA ASN A 479 -24.80 3.09 -27.78
C ASN A 479 -23.58 2.18 -27.92
N THR A 480 -22.38 2.70 -27.66
CA THR A 480 -21.10 2.08 -28.03
C THR A 480 -20.10 2.14 -26.88
N ILE A 481 -19.63 0.98 -26.42
CA ILE A 481 -18.48 0.83 -25.52
C ILE A 481 -17.21 0.91 -26.37
N THR A 482 -16.11 1.45 -25.83
CA THR A 482 -14.79 1.41 -26.49
C THR A 482 -13.68 1.27 -25.45
N LYS A 483 -12.83 0.25 -25.62
CA LYS A 483 -11.66 -0.03 -24.77
C LYS A 483 -10.45 -0.31 -25.65
N GLY A 484 -9.40 0.49 -25.49
CA GLY A 484 -8.25 0.51 -26.40
C GLY A 484 -8.70 0.78 -27.86
N THR A 485 -8.31 -0.11 -28.78
CA THR A 485 -8.74 -0.07 -30.19
C THR A 485 -10.04 -0.80 -30.48
N ASN A 486 -10.66 -1.44 -29.48
CA ASN A 486 -11.85 -2.28 -29.65
C ASN A 486 -13.12 -1.49 -29.33
N SER A 487 -14.14 -1.57 -30.19
CA SER A 487 -15.44 -0.92 -29.99
C SER A 487 -16.59 -1.87 -30.34
N VAL A 488 -17.64 -1.90 -29.51
CA VAL A 488 -18.88 -2.64 -29.78
C VAL A 488 -20.09 -1.73 -29.60
N SER A 489 -21.07 -1.85 -30.50
CA SER A 489 -22.31 -1.07 -30.46
C SER A 489 -23.52 -1.97 -30.23
N SER A 490 -24.43 -1.54 -29.34
CA SER A 490 -25.73 -2.17 -29.13
C SER A 490 -26.56 -2.13 -30.41
N THR A 491 -27.19 -3.25 -30.76
CA THR A 491 -28.03 -3.41 -31.96
C THR A 491 -29.48 -2.96 -31.76
N GLY A 492 -29.95 -2.87 -30.50
CA GLY A 492 -31.09 -2.02 -30.15
C GLY A 492 -31.91 -2.47 -28.96
N GLY A 493 -31.44 -2.18 -27.74
CA GLY A 493 -32.13 -2.47 -26.49
C GLY A 493 -31.12 -2.50 -25.35
N TRP A 494 -31.12 -3.58 -24.57
CA TRP A 494 -29.93 -4.04 -23.86
C TRP A 494 -29.32 -5.18 -24.68
N ASP A 495 -28.10 -4.99 -25.17
CA ASP A 495 -27.29 -6.04 -25.79
C ASP A 495 -26.29 -6.58 -24.75
N ASN A 496 -25.66 -7.72 -25.01
CA ASN A 496 -24.63 -8.29 -24.12
C ASN A 496 -23.23 -7.92 -24.62
N PHE A 497 -22.29 -7.66 -23.70
CA PHE A 497 -20.87 -7.49 -24.00
C PHE A 497 -20.00 -8.48 -23.21
N VAL A 498 -18.90 -8.93 -23.81
CA VAL A 498 -17.79 -9.57 -23.09
C VAL A 498 -16.56 -8.71 -23.28
N TRP A 499 -15.98 -8.26 -22.17
CA TRP A 499 -14.74 -7.48 -22.12
C TRP A 499 -13.65 -8.38 -21.53
N ALA A 500 -12.59 -8.64 -22.29
CA ALA A 500 -11.47 -9.49 -21.86
C ALA A 500 -10.19 -8.67 -21.65
N ILE A 501 -9.59 -8.84 -20.48
CA ILE A 501 -8.47 -8.08 -19.93
C ILE A 501 -7.35 -9.04 -19.55
N ASP A 502 -6.09 -8.64 -19.77
CA ASP A 502 -4.91 -9.24 -19.14
C ASP A 502 -4.58 -8.46 -17.84
N PRO A 503 -4.93 -8.98 -16.64
CA PRO A 503 -4.71 -8.29 -15.36
C PRO A 503 -3.25 -7.90 -15.12
N SER A 504 -2.32 -8.70 -15.65
CA SER A 504 -0.90 -8.39 -15.51
C SER A 504 -0.47 -7.10 -16.19
N LYS A 505 -1.28 -6.53 -17.11
CA LYS A 505 -1.07 -5.21 -17.72
C LYS A 505 -2.01 -4.13 -17.17
N LYS A 506 -2.48 -4.30 -15.94
CA LYS A 506 -3.30 -3.32 -15.22
C LYS A 506 -2.71 -2.92 -13.87
N ALA A 507 -1.87 -3.79 -13.28
CA ALA A 507 -0.99 -3.39 -12.20
C ALA A 507 0.01 -2.35 -12.73
N ASP A 508 0.20 -1.33 -11.90
CA ASP A 508 0.89 -0.06 -12.12
C ASP A 508 1.19 0.39 -10.68
N SER A 509 2.43 0.21 -10.26
CA SER A 509 2.80 0.15 -8.84
C SER A 509 3.19 1.52 -8.28
N ASP A 510 3.95 2.29 -9.05
CA ASP A 510 4.45 3.62 -8.69
C ASP A 510 3.51 4.78 -9.12
N ASN A 511 2.57 4.52 -10.06
CA ASN A 511 1.60 5.45 -10.64
C ASN A 511 2.18 6.39 -11.72
N ASP A 512 3.23 5.98 -12.44
CA ASP A 512 3.77 6.71 -13.60
C ASP A 512 2.81 6.72 -14.82
N GLY A 513 2.02 5.65 -14.98
CA GLY A 513 1.04 5.42 -16.05
C GLY A 513 1.38 4.27 -17.02
N VAL A 514 2.44 3.52 -16.77
CA VAL A 514 2.93 2.35 -17.50
C VAL A 514 2.71 1.09 -16.63
N PRO A 515 2.13 -0.01 -17.17
CA PRO A 515 1.91 -1.21 -16.35
C PRO A 515 3.16 -2.06 -16.13
N ASP A 516 3.37 -2.55 -14.90
CA ASP A 516 4.55 -3.28 -14.33
C ASP A 516 5.23 -4.37 -15.22
N VAL A 517 4.60 -4.81 -16.30
CA VAL A 517 5.05 -5.90 -17.19
C VAL A 517 5.38 -5.48 -18.62
N ILE A 518 5.21 -4.19 -18.93
CA ILE A 518 5.86 -3.51 -20.07
C ILE A 518 6.72 -2.33 -19.61
N ASP A 519 6.58 -1.97 -18.34
CA ASP A 519 7.42 -1.03 -17.60
C ASP A 519 8.85 -1.59 -17.45
N ASN A 520 9.85 -0.74 -17.70
CA ASN A 520 11.28 -1.03 -17.49
C ASN A 520 11.80 -0.61 -16.09
N CYS A 521 11.06 0.22 -15.35
CA CYS A 521 11.33 0.57 -13.94
C CYS A 521 10.09 0.43 -13.03
N PRO A 522 9.58 -0.80 -12.75
CA PRO A 522 8.29 -1.05 -12.09
C PRO A 522 8.06 -0.55 -10.65
N ASN A 523 8.91 0.32 -10.11
CA ASN A 523 8.76 0.95 -8.80
C ASN A 523 9.19 2.43 -8.80
N ASP A 524 9.73 2.96 -9.90
CA ASP A 524 10.53 4.20 -9.96
C ASP A 524 10.09 5.06 -11.17
N VAL A 525 9.38 6.15 -10.86
CA VAL A 525 8.44 6.87 -11.76
C VAL A 525 9.07 7.45 -13.03
N ASN A 526 9.03 6.70 -14.16
CA ASN A 526 9.63 7.10 -15.43
C ASN A 526 8.69 7.12 -16.68
N PRO A 527 7.67 8.00 -16.76
CA PRO A 527 6.58 8.01 -17.79
C PRO A 527 6.97 8.11 -19.29
N LEU A 528 8.26 8.19 -19.61
CA LEU A 528 8.78 8.19 -20.97
C LEU A 528 9.43 6.86 -21.37
N GLN A 529 9.76 5.99 -20.39
CA GLN A 529 10.36 4.67 -20.60
C GLN A 529 11.63 4.77 -21.45
N GLU A 530 12.52 5.65 -21.01
CA GLU A 530 13.86 5.82 -21.59
C GLU A 530 14.73 4.62 -21.15
N ASN A 531 15.58 4.19 -22.08
CA ASN A 531 16.30 2.91 -22.12
C ASN A 531 17.38 3.10 -23.20
N THR A 532 18.55 3.55 -22.79
CA THR A 532 19.60 4.02 -23.71
C THR A 532 20.30 2.87 -24.44
N ASP A 533 20.38 1.70 -23.81
CA ASP A 533 21.15 0.55 -24.29
C ASP A 533 20.31 -0.61 -24.92
N GLY A 534 19.07 -0.82 -24.51
CA GLY A 534 18.24 -1.97 -24.91
C GLY A 534 18.19 -3.16 -23.93
N ASP A 535 18.67 -3.01 -22.69
CA ASP A 535 18.56 -4.00 -21.59
C ASP A 535 17.11 -4.12 -21.05
N PRO A 536 16.78 -5.15 -20.22
CA PRO A 536 15.52 -5.20 -19.48
C PRO A 536 15.23 -4.10 -18.44
N GLN A 537 16.21 -3.36 -17.94
CA GLN A 537 16.03 -2.22 -17.03
C GLN A 537 15.80 -0.91 -17.81
N GLY A 538 15.62 0.22 -17.13
CA GLY A 538 15.37 1.52 -17.75
C GLY A 538 16.15 2.64 -17.07
N ASP A 539 16.32 3.76 -17.76
CA ASP A 539 17.26 4.82 -17.36
C ASP A 539 16.95 5.47 -15.98
N GLU A 540 15.83 5.16 -15.31
CA GLU A 540 15.54 5.68 -13.95
C GLU A 540 15.93 4.69 -12.83
N CYS A 541 16.23 3.43 -13.19
CA CYS A 541 16.45 2.32 -12.27
C CYS A 541 17.54 1.33 -12.73
N ASP A 542 18.25 1.63 -13.81
CA ASP A 542 19.54 1.02 -14.09
C ASP A 542 20.66 1.70 -13.27
N PHE A 543 21.89 1.26 -13.51
CA PHE A 543 23.09 1.72 -12.82
C PHE A 543 24.31 1.82 -13.78
N ASP A 544 24.05 1.65 -15.08
CA ASP A 544 24.99 1.63 -16.20
C ASP A 544 24.12 1.83 -17.46
N ASP A 545 23.50 3.02 -17.59
CA ASP A 545 22.46 3.36 -18.59
C ASP A 545 22.86 3.03 -20.05
N ASP A 546 24.16 3.02 -20.35
CA ASP A 546 24.76 2.77 -21.66
C ASP A 546 25.28 1.31 -21.83
N ASN A 547 25.43 0.55 -20.74
CA ASN A 547 26.07 -0.78 -20.68
C ASN A 547 27.50 -0.78 -21.23
N ASP A 548 28.32 0.08 -20.63
CA ASP A 548 29.75 0.26 -20.89
C ASP A 548 30.62 -0.24 -19.72
N GLY A 549 30.07 -0.36 -18.52
CA GLY A 549 30.76 -0.91 -17.34
C GLY A 549 31.53 0.12 -16.50
N ILE A 550 31.46 1.40 -16.84
CA ILE A 550 31.35 2.48 -15.86
C ILE A 550 29.89 2.49 -15.35
N THR A 551 29.54 3.42 -14.47
CA THR A 551 28.20 3.51 -13.86
C THR A 551 27.88 4.99 -13.69
N ASP A 552 26.70 5.43 -14.10
CA ASP A 552 26.20 6.82 -14.02
C ASP A 552 26.50 7.52 -12.68
N ASN A 553 26.42 6.78 -11.56
CA ASN A 553 26.68 7.30 -10.22
C ASN A 553 28.16 7.24 -9.76
N SER A 554 29.11 6.87 -10.63
CA SER A 554 30.55 6.73 -10.33
C SER A 554 31.50 7.39 -11.34
N GLY A 555 31.02 8.34 -12.15
CA GLY A 555 31.84 9.06 -13.13
C GLY A 555 31.70 8.55 -14.56
N ASP A 556 30.46 8.38 -15.01
CA ASP A 556 30.11 8.37 -16.43
C ASP A 556 29.51 9.76 -16.77
N ASP A 557 30.14 10.48 -17.69
CA ASP A 557 29.73 11.80 -18.19
C ASP A 557 28.93 11.70 -19.52
N CYS A 558 28.82 10.50 -20.11
CA CYS A 558 28.03 10.19 -21.31
C CYS A 558 26.82 9.22 -21.13
N PRO A 559 26.20 9.02 -19.94
CA PRO A 559 25.31 7.87 -19.69
C PRO A 559 24.05 7.83 -20.57
N ARG A 560 23.63 8.96 -21.18
CA ARG A 560 22.41 9.02 -22.01
C ARG A 560 22.60 9.73 -23.34
N GLY A 561 22.13 9.07 -24.39
CA GLY A 561 22.14 9.58 -25.78
C GLY A 561 23.37 9.19 -26.60
N GLY A 562 24.24 8.36 -26.03
CA GLY A 562 25.51 7.88 -26.60
C GLY A 562 25.44 6.68 -27.54
N GLN A 563 26.52 5.87 -27.57
CA GLN A 563 26.71 4.68 -28.42
C GLN A 563 26.90 3.39 -27.59
N ALA A 564 25.91 3.12 -26.75
CA ALA A 564 25.66 1.94 -25.92
C ALA A 564 26.07 0.55 -26.41
N ASN A 565 26.14 -0.38 -25.44
CA ASN A 565 26.55 -1.79 -25.55
C ASN A 565 28.01 -1.96 -26.01
N TRP A 566 28.98 -1.47 -25.24
CA TRP A 566 30.40 -1.55 -25.64
C TRP A 566 31.34 -2.00 -24.52
N GLY A 567 31.90 -1.08 -23.74
CA GLY A 567 32.95 -1.39 -22.77
C GLY A 567 34.07 -0.35 -22.70
N SER A 568 34.13 0.42 -21.60
CA SER A 568 35.29 1.21 -21.19
C SER A 568 36.54 0.31 -21.12
N THR A 569 37.46 0.47 -22.08
CA THR A 569 38.72 -0.29 -22.07
C THR A 569 39.92 0.54 -22.51
N GLN A 570 40.80 0.77 -21.53
CA GLN A 570 42.03 1.55 -21.64
C GLN A 570 43.25 0.65 -21.90
N ASP A 571 43.94 0.80 -23.05
CA ASP A 571 45.12 -0.02 -23.41
C ASP A 571 46.44 0.78 -23.39
N PHE A 572 47.10 0.79 -22.22
CA PHE A 572 48.38 1.48 -22.03
C PHE A 572 49.56 0.96 -22.89
N ASP A 573 49.46 -0.22 -23.50
CA ASP A 573 50.52 -0.79 -24.37
C ASP A 573 50.27 -0.47 -25.87
N ASP A 574 49.06 -0.08 -26.26
CA ASP A 574 48.67 0.36 -27.63
C ASP A 574 47.49 1.37 -27.57
N PRO A 575 47.73 2.67 -27.24
CA PRO A 575 46.68 3.68 -27.02
C PRO A 575 45.67 3.88 -28.16
N ALA A 576 46.04 3.55 -29.40
CA ALA A 576 45.15 3.58 -30.56
C ALA A 576 44.26 2.32 -30.69
N ASN A 577 44.25 1.48 -29.66
CA ASN A 577 43.42 0.28 -29.48
C ASN A 577 42.59 0.33 -28.17
N SER A 578 42.59 1.49 -27.47
CA SER A 578 41.53 1.84 -26.52
C SER A 578 40.15 1.83 -27.19
N THR A 579 39.12 1.73 -26.35
CA THR A 579 37.72 2.04 -26.71
C THR A 579 37.21 3.29 -26.01
N ASP A 580 37.72 3.56 -24.81
CA ASP A 580 37.85 4.90 -24.24
C ASP A 580 39.29 5.03 -23.72
N TRP A 581 39.77 6.25 -23.55
CA TRP A 581 41.16 6.53 -23.22
C TRP A 581 41.40 7.02 -21.80
N ASP A 582 40.47 7.75 -21.20
CA ASP A 582 40.60 8.44 -19.90
C ASP A 582 39.74 7.78 -18.81
N ARG A 583 38.55 7.27 -19.21
CA ARG A 583 37.47 6.56 -18.48
C ARG A 583 36.37 7.42 -17.88
N ASP A 584 35.86 8.37 -18.66
CA ASP A 584 34.64 9.14 -18.38
C ASP A 584 33.34 8.47 -18.88
N GLY A 585 33.39 7.28 -19.49
CA GLY A 585 32.21 6.64 -20.10
C GLY A 585 31.82 7.19 -21.48
N CYS A 586 32.54 8.19 -22.02
CA CYS A 586 32.41 8.65 -23.39
C CYS A 586 33.38 7.89 -24.33
N LYS A 587 32.92 7.55 -25.54
CA LYS A 587 33.71 6.71 -26.46
C LYS A 587 34.46 7.49 -27.53
N ASP A 588 35.78 7.41 -27.43
CA ASP A 588 36.81 7.60 -28.45
C ASP A 588 36.26 7.95 -29.86
N GLY A 589 36.07 9.24 -30.14
CA GLY A 589 35.81 9.76 -31.50
C GLY A 589 34.52 9.27 -32.18
N VAL A 590 33.50 8.91 -31.41
CA VAL A 590 32.10 8.69 -31.89
C VAL A 590 31.14 9.69 -31.27
N GLU A 591 31.31 9.97 -29.99
CA GLU A 591 30.45 10.78 -29.12
C GLU A 591 31.27 11.76 -28.31
N ASP A 592 32.35 11.27 -27.69
CA ASP A 592 33.52 12.04 -27.28
C ASP A 592 34.19 12.77 -28.48
N ASN A 593 34.79 13.92 -28.19
CA ASN A 593 35.57 14.76 -29.12
C ASN A 593 36.77 15.45 -28.40
N ASP A 594 37.18 14.98 -27.22
CA ASP A 594 38.12 15.58 -26.25
C ASP A 594 38.75 14.40 -25.46
N ILE A 595 39.58 13.61 -26.15
CA ILE A 595 39.87 12.20 -25.80
C ILE A 595 40.60 12.02 -24.45
N ASP A 596 41.21 13.06 -23.87
CA ASP A 596 41.84 13.06 -22.55
C ASP A 596 41.06 13.89 -21.49
N ASN A 597 39.91 14.47 -21.86
CA ASN A 597 39.11 15.43 -21.09
C ASN A 597 39.90 16.64 -20.56
N ASP A 598 40.73 17.24 -21.43
CA ASP A 598 41.49 18.44 -21.07
C ASP A 598 40.73 19.75 -21.38
N GLY A 599 39.70 19.70 -22.23
CA GLY A 599 38.90 20.86 -22.64
C GLY A 599 39.17 21.37 -24.07
N ILE A 600 40.09 20.76 -24.82
CA ILE A 600 40.44 21.10 -26.20
C ILE A 600 39.92 20.02 -27.16
N GLU A 601 39.01 20.42 -28.07
CA GLU A 601 38.49 19.50 -29.10
C GLU A 601 39.63 18.86 -29.94
N ASP A 602 39.58 17.54 -30.13
CA ASP A 602 40.32 16.63 -31.04
C ASP A 602 40.86 17.23 -32.36
N GLY A 603 40.13 18.21 -32.89
CA GLY A 603 40.40 18.87 -34.17
C GLY A 603 41.29 20.11 -34.07
N GLN A 604 41.58 20.60 -32.87
CA GLN A 604 42.53 21.67 -32.54
C GLN A 604 43.72 21.14 -31.75
N ASP A 605 43.52 20.09 -30.96
CA ASP A 605 44.56 19.38 -30.20
C ASP A 605 45.65 18.75 -31.10
N ASN A 606 46.92 18.86 -30.68
CA ASN A 606 48.11 18.21 -31.26
C ASN A 606 48.59 16.99 -30.46
N CYS A 607 48.19 16.84 -29.20
CA CYS A 607 48.47 15.75 -28.27
C CYS A 607 47.24 14.91 -27.77
N PRO A 608 46.14 14.67 -28.54
CA PRO A 608 44.85 14.09 -28.07
C PRO A 608 44.87 12.58 -27.72
N ARG A 609 46.02 12.06 -27.27
CA ARG A 609 46.21 10.89 -26.39
C ARG A 609 47.53 11.08 -25.66
N THR A 610 47.48 11.49 -24.39
CA THR A 610 48.63 11.69 -23.49
C THR A 610 49.70 10.61 -23.65
N SER A 611 50.96 11.03 -23.84
CA SER A 611 52.09 10.09 -23.95
C SER A 611 52.59 9.61 -22.59
N TYR A 612 52.16 10.31 -21.53
CA TYR A 612 52.50 10.04 -20.14
C TYR A 612 51.88 8.72 -19.64
N GLN A 613 52.61 8.00 -18.77
CA GLN A 613 52.24 6.64 -18.38
C GLN A 613 52.27 6.45 -16.84
N PRO A 614 51.11 6.20 -16.18
CA PRO A 614 49.77 6.12 -16.75
C PRO A 614 49.20 7.50 -17.17
N PRO A 615 48.25 7.53 -18.13
CA PRO A 615 47.39 8.68 -18.46
C PRO A 615 46.74 9.37 -17.25
N ARG A 616 46.28 10.60 -17.46
CA ARG A 616 45.75 11.47 -16.39
C ARG A 616 44.38 12.07 -16.77
N PRO A 617 43.25 11.42 -16.41
CA PRO A 617 41.90 11.90 -16.68
C PRO A 617 41.47 13.05 -15.73
N THR A 618 42.39 13.95 -15.38
CA THR A 618 42.20 15.00 -14.36
C THR A 618 43.13 16.20 -14.56
N TRP A 619 43.57 16.48 -15.78
CA TRP A 619 44.24 17.74 -16.12
C TRP A 619 43.36 18.49 -17.12
N ILE A 620 43.43 19.82 -17.11
CA ILE A 620 42.63 20.67 -17.99
C ILE A 620 43.62 21.59 -18.68
N SER A 621 43.55 21.71 -20.01
CA SER A 621 44.24 22.76 -20.76
C SER A 621 43.64 24.10 -20.35
N ASP A 622 44.42 24.82 -19.56
CA ASP A 622 44.30 26.26 -19.39
C ASP A 622 45.67 26.90 -19.56
N SER A 623 45.68 28.23 -19.72
CA SER A 623 46.86 29.07 -19.95
C SER A 623 47.93 29.08 -18.83
N THR A 624 47.91 28.10 -17.92
CA THR A 624 48.92 27.82 -16.89
C THR A 624 49.46 26.38 -16.92
N THR A 625 48.96 25.52 -17.82
CA THR A 625 49.47 24.14 -18.06
C THR A 625 49.49 23.69 -19.52
N ASP A 626 48.88 24.45 -20.42
CA ASP A 626 49.03 24.47 -21.88
C ASP A 626 49.08 25.97 -22.28
N ALA A 627 50.28 26.49 -22.53
CA ALA A 627 50.49 27.94 -22.62
C ALA A 627 50.26 28.53 -24.03
N ASP A 628 50.43 27.74 -25.09
CA ASP A 628 50.10 28.07 -26.50
C ASP A 628 48.60 27.86 -26.80
N GLY A 629 47.98 26.84 -26.20
CA GLY A 629 46.59 26.44 -26.38
C GLY A 629 46.39 25.37 -27.45
N ASP A 630 47.28 24.36 -27.52
CA ASP A 630 47.24 23.28 -28.53
C ASP A 630 46.97 21.87 -27.98
N GLY A 631 46.66 21.72 -26.69
CA GLY A 631 46.38 20.44 -26.02
C GLY A 631 47.62 19.63 -25.63
N CYS A 632 48.82 20.06 -26.01
CA CYS A 632 50.06 19.53 -25.43
C CYS A 632 50.33 20.18 -24.06
N ARG A 633 50.80 19.36 -23.11
CA ARG A 633 50.97 19.76 -21.71
C ARG A 633 52.42 20.16 -21.39
N ASP A 634 52.65 21.44 -21.13
CA ASP A 634 53.97 22.09 -20.92
C ASP A 634 55.02 21.15 -20.25
N ILE A 635 54.78 20.80 -18.98
CA ILE A 635 55.82 20.27 -18.08
C ILE A 635 56.28 18.83 -18.37
N ASP A 636 55.59 18.06 -19.24
CA ASP A 636 56.02 16.69 -19.58
C ASP A 636 55.64 16.13 -20.97
N GLU A 637 54.88 16.84 -21.80
CA GLU A 637 54.34 16.30 -23.06
C GLU A 637 54.70 17.13 -24.31
N ASP A 638 54.84 18.46 -24.16
CA ASP A 638 55.43 19.32 -25.18
C ASP A 638 56.99 19.34 -25.09
N ASP A 639 57.62 19.94 -26.10
CA ASP A 639 59.06 20.24 -26.28
C ASP A 639 59.23 21.73 -26.75
N ASP A 640 58.16 22.57 -26.76
CA ASP A 640 58.11 23.97 -27.24
C ASP A 640 56.94 24.82 -26.63
N ASP A 641 56.71 24.76 -25.29
CA ASP A 641 55.47 25.15 -24.54
C ASP A 641 54.66 26.42 -24.95
N ASP A 642 55.25 27.41 -25.63
CA ASP A 642 54.58 28.65 -26.08
C ASP A 642 54.48 28.85 -27.60
N GLY A 643 54.94 27.87 -28.38
CA GLY A 643 54.83 27.83 -29.83
C GLY A 643 55.64 28.88 -30.59
N ASP A 644 56.51 29.69 -29.94
CA ASP A 644 57.30 30.72 -30.63
C ASP A 644 58.41 30.12 -31.53
N GLY A 645 58.87 28.91 -31.18
CA GLY A 645 59.87 28.12 -31.89
C GLY A 645 61.26 28.09 -31.26
N PHE A 646 61.38 28.23 -29.92
CA PHE A 646 62.65 28.19 -29.19
C PHE A 646 62.90 26.92 -28.34
N GLY A 647 61.88 26.17 -27.93
CA GLY A 647 61.98 24.89 -27.21
C GLY A 647 62.55 24.99 -25.80
N ASP A 648 61.69 24.89 -24.78
CA ASP A 648 61.89 25.01 -23.32
C ASP A 648 63.29 24.69 -22.79
N THR A 649 63.91 23.56 -23.17
CA THR A 649 65.29 23.23 -22.75
C THR A 649 66.39 24.21 -23.23
N ALA A 650 66.04 25.17 -24.08
CA ALA A 650 66.87 26.23 -24.61
C ALA A 650 66.25 27.64 -24.48
N ASP A 651 65.04 27.75 -23.93
CA ASP A 651 64.35 29.00 -23.60
C ASP A 651 64.52 29.34 -22.10
N ASP A 652 64.41 30.62 -21.73
CA ASP A 652 64.42 31.08 -20.33
C ASP A 652 63.00 31.49 -19.85
N CYS A 653 62.01 31.66 -20.74
CA CYS A 653 60.57 31.81 -20.42
C CYS A 653 59.68 30.92 -21.30
N PRO A 654 59.76 29.57 -21.18
CA PRO A 654 59.18 28.66 -22.17
C PRO A 654 57.68 28.80 -22.46
N THR A 655 56.91 29.32 -21.50
CA THR A 655 55.45 29.43 -21.55
C THR A 655 54.97 30.86 -21.89
N VAL A 656 55.80 31.72 -22.50
CA VAL A 656 55.50 33.16 -22.72
C VAL A 656 56.11 33.71 -24.03
N ALA A 657 55.48 33.34 -25.14
CA ALA A 657 55.95 33.55 -26.53
C ALA A 657 56.59 34.92 -26.80
N GLY A 658 57.81 34.94 -27.31
CA GLY A 658 58.68 36.11 -27.27
C GLY A 658 59.62 36.33 -28.44
N THR A 659 60.69 37.11 -28.18
CA THR A 659 61.83 37.31 -29.11
C THR A 659 63.13 37.79 -28.42
N SER A 660 63.20 37.83 -27.09
CA SER A 660 64.29 38.44 -26.30
C SER A 660 65.66 37.76 -26.49
N THR A 661 66.75 38.45 -26.11
CA THR A 661 68.12 37.90 -26.27
C THR A 661 69.13 38.26 -25.17
N LEU A 662 68.74 39.04 -24.16
CA LEU A 662 69.51 39.42 -22.97
C LEU A 662 68.54 39.59 -21.78
N GLY A 663 69.08 39.65 -20.57
CA GLY A 663 68.26 39.40 -19.38
C GLY A 663 67.98 37.90 -19.32
N GLU A 664 66.83 37.52 -19.85
CA GLU A 664 66.36 36.15 -20.09
C GLU A 664 66.05 36.04 -21.60
N VAL A 665 66.29 34.88 -22.22
CA VAL A 665 66.23 34.65 -23.68
C VAL A 665 64.97 33.88 -24.05
N GLY A 666 64.34 34.23 -25.16
CA GLY A 666 63.04 33.65 -25.54
C GLY A 666 61.93 34.65 -25.30
N CYS A 667 61.47 34.70 -24.04
CA CYS A 667 60.68 35.74 -23.34
C CYS A 667 60.25 36.98 -24.16
N LEU A 668 59.03 37.47 -23.93
CA LEU A 668 58.51 38.70 -24.54
C LEU A 668 59.45 39.92 -24.39
N ASP A 669 59.71 40.62 -25.50
CA ASP A 669 60.52 41.85 -25.63
C ASP A 669 59.73 42.85 -26.50
N THR A 670 58.86 43.64 -25.85
CA THR A 670 57.91 44.58 -26.45
C THR A 670 58.60 45.87 -26.93
N ASP A 671 59.66 46.28 -26.25
CA ASP A 671 60.35 47.57 -26.41
C ASP A 671 61.56 47.47 -27.38
N GLY A 672 62.24 46.31 -27.42
CA GLY A 672 63.35 46.01 -28.31
C GLY A 672 64.72 46.52 -27.85
N ASP A 673 64.87 46.90 -26.58
CA ASP A 673 66.16 47.14 -25.92
C ASP A 673 67.06 45.88 -25.95
N GLY A 674 66.44 44.73 -25.69
CA GLY A 674 67.07 43.42 -25.70
C GLY A 674 67.08 42.72 -24.35
N TRP A 675 66.87 43.44 -23.22
CA TRP A 675 66.32 42.82 -22.02
C TRP A 675 64.86 42.44 -22.30
N ALA A 676 64.44 41.23 -21.91
CA ALA A 676 63.03 40.86 -21.94
C ALA A 676 62.20 41.78 -21.01
N ASP A 677 60.93 41.99 -21.33
CA ASP A 677 60.02 42.87 -20.59
C ASP A 677 59.90 42.51 -19.10
N ILE A 678 60.10 41.23 -18.78
CA ILE A 678 60.11 40.67 -17.43
C ILE A 678 61.31 41.14 -16.57
N VAL A 679 62.42 41.58 -17.19
CA VAL A 679 63.69 41.89 -16.50
C VAL A 679 64.34 43.23 -16.89
N ASP A 680 63.74 44.04 -17.75
CA ASP A 680 63.84 45.50 -17.63
C ASP A 680 62.66 45.94 -16.77
N ASP A 681 62.89 46.17 -15.46
CA ASP A 681 61.87 46.59 -14.49
C ASP A 681 61.28 47.99 -14.81
N CYS A 682 61.63 48.57 -15.96
CA CYS A 682 60.96 49.68 -16.61
C CYS A 682 60.62 49.34 -18.10
N PRO A 683 59.73 48.34 -18.37
CA PRO A 683 59.72 47.48 -19.57
C PRO A 683 59.35 48.10 -20.92
N ASN A 684 59.14 49.41 -20.97
CA ASN A 684 58.73 50.14 -22.17
C ASN A 684 59.61 51.40 -22.39
N GLU A 685 60.66 51.59 -21.56
CA GLU A 685 61.62 52.69 -21.64
C GLU A 685 63.08 52.26 -21.34
N ALA A 686 63.56 51.16 -21.95
CA ALA A 686 64.98 50.81 -22.19
C ALA A 686 66.01 51.34 -21.16
N GLY A 687 66.17 50.63 -20.04
CA GLY A 687 66.32 51.23 -18.73
C GLY A 687 67.72 51.58 -18.20
N ASN A 688 67.93 52.85 -17.77
CA ASN A 688 68.96 53.20 -16.76
C ASN A 688 68.84 54.57 -16.02
N SER A 689 67.66 55.20 -15.88
CA SER A 689 67.35 56.03 -14.69
C SER A 689 65.83 56.21 -14.29
N THR A 690 65.25 55.48 -13.29
CA THR A 690 63.89 55.74 -12.73
C THR A 690 63.88 56.68 -11.51
N SER A 691 63.84 56.28 -10.23
CA SER A 691 63.96 57.19 -9.05
C SER A 691 64.54 56.49 -7.80
N GLY A 692 64.37 57.02 -6.58
CA GLY A 692 65.34 56.80 -5.45
C GLY A 692 66.82 57.15 -5.78
N GLY A 693 67.00 57.80 -6.94
CA GLY A 693 67.82 57.33 -8.07
C GLY A 693 68.68 56.05 -8.07
N LYS A 694 68.80 55.33 -9.22
CA LYS A 694 68.15 55.53 -10.56
C LYS A 694 68.59 54.46 -11.63
N ASN A 695 67.74 53.53 -12.08
CA ASN A 695 67.93 52.69 -13.33
C ASN A 695 68.95 51.50 -13.12
N ALA A 696 68.81 50.20 -13.54
CA ALA A 696 68.38 49.59 -14.82
C ALA A 696 66.97 48.93 -15.02
N CYS A 697 66.27 48.30 -14.08
CA CYS A 697 65.62 49.01 -12.98
C CYS A 697 66.52 49.22 -11.74
N PRO A 698 67.16 48.23 -11.08
CA PRO A 698 68.31 48.47 -10.18
C PRO A 698 68.02 49.54 -9.09
N ASP A 699 66.76 49.49 -8.70
CA ASP A 699 65.75 50.45 -8.25
C ASP A 699 64.59 49.43 -8.23
N ALA A 700 64.58 48.54 -7.22
CA ALA A 700 64.10 47.15 -7.29
C ALA A 700 62.58 46.96 -7.45
N ASP A 701 61.87 48.08 -7.48
CA ASP A 701 60.43 48.28 -7.34
C ASP A 701 59.84 48.92 -8.62
N GLY A 702 60.69 49.45 -9.52
CA GLY A 702 60.31 50.08 -10.79
C GLY A 702 59.75 51.51 -10.69
N ASP A 703 59.76 52.13 -9.50
CA ASP A 703 58.62 52.95 -9.06
C ASP A 703 58.84 54.48 -9.05
N GLY A 704 59.96 54.94 -8.47
CA GLY A 704 59.89 56.15 -7.64
C GLY A 704 60.98 56.26 -6.56
N TRP A 705 61.40 55.14 -5.97
CA TRP A 705 62.20 55.01 -4.76
C TRP A 705 63.00 53.69 -4.70
N ALA A 706 64.06 53.58 -5.50
CA ALA A 706 65.12 52.58 -5.29
C ALA A 706 65.46 52.23 -3.83
N ASP A 707 65.97 51.00 -3.67
CA ASP A 707 66.57 50.25 -2.53
C ASP A 707 67.21 51.06 -1.37
N VAL A 708 67.57 52.31 -1.61
CA VAL A 708 68.38 53.19 -0.76
C VAL A 708 67.57 54.17 0.07
N ASP A 709 66.38 54.55 -0.39
CA ASP A 709 65.53 55.58 0.25
C ASP A 709 64.12 55.04 0.61
N ASP A 710 63.78 53.80 0.22
CA ASP A 710 62.52 53.14 0.57
C ASP A 710 62.55 52.35 1.91
N ALA A 711 61.37 52.21 2.53
CA ALA A 711 61.11 51.33 3.68
C ALA A 711 60.86 49.88 3.23
N PHE A 712 60.22 49.69 2.09
CA PHE A 712 59.84 48.43 1.46
C PHE A 712 60.55 48.33 0.11
N LEU A 713 61.81 47.87 0.13
CA LEU A 713 62.75 47.81 -1.01
C LEU A 713 62.34 46.85 -2.15
N ASN A 714 61.06 46.51 -2.28
CA ASN A 714 60.47 45.78 -3.40
C ASN A 714 58.95 46.16 -3.57
N ASP A 715 58.44 47.23 -2.95
CA ASP A 715 57.04 47.68 -3.08
C ASP A 715 56.99 49.02 -3.84
N PRO A 716 56.42 49.07 -5.06
CA PRO A 716 56.39 50.28 -5.87
C PRO A 716 55.57 51.47 -5.33
N THR A 717 54.97 51.35 -4.15
CA THR A 717 53.86 52.21 -3.72
C THR A 717 53.78 52.46 -2.21
N GLN A 718 54.55 51.74 -1.41
CA GLN A 718 54.71 51.91 0.03
C GLN A 718 56.15 52.30 0.35
N TRP A 719 56.34 53.48 0.96
CA TRP A 719 57.66 54.02 1.29
C TRP A 719 57.80 54.45 2.76
N SER A 720 56.88 54.02 3.62
CA SER A 720 56.79 54.45 5.03
C SER A 720 56.00 53.45 5.88
N ASP A 721 56.46 53.23 7.10
CA ASP A 721 55.90 52.36 8.14
C ASP A 721 56.01 53.13 9.48
N ALA A 722 54.88 53.40 10.13
CA ALA A 722 54.80 54.30 11.28
C ALA A 722 55.02 53.64 12.65
N ASP A 723 54.74 52.35 12.82
CA ASP A 723 54.85 51.67 14.12
C ASP A 723 55.66 50.37 14.15
N GLY A 724 55.98 49.78 12.98
CA GLY A 724 57.08 48.85 12.78
C GLY A 724 56.69 47.38 12.64
N ASP A 725 55.50 47.07 12.09
CA ASP A 725 55.00 45.70 11.94
C ASP A 725 55.40 45.03 10.62
N GLY A 726 55.37 45.76 9.50
CA GLY A 726 55.64 45.27 8.16
C GLY A 726 54.67 45.73 7.07
N TYR A 727 53.73 46.65 7.34
CA TYR A 727 52.79 47.18 6.36
C TYR A 727 52.94 48.70 6.15
N GLY A 728 52.36 49.23 5.06
CA GLY A 728 52.72 50.54 4.55
C GLY A 728 51.71 51.66 4.81
N ASP A 729 52.16 52.79 5.36
CA ASP A 729 51.35 53.97 5.75
C ASP A 729 50.51 54.61 4.62
N ASN A 730 50.76 54.28 3.35
CA ASN A 730 50.18 54.99 2.20
C ASN A 730 48.87 54.33 1.74
N GLU A 731 47.73 54.95 2.07
CA GLU A 731 46.34 54.59 1.67
C GLU A 731 46.12 54.36 0.15
N GLU A 732 47.09 54.68 -0.72
CA GLU A 732 47.03 54.47 -2.18
C GLU A 732 48.03 53.42 -2.72
N GLY A 733 48.71 52.64 -1.86
CA GLY A 733 49.67 51.59 -2.27
C GLY A 733 49.20 50.14 -2.06
N THR A 734 50.04 49.17 -2.42
CA THR A 734 49.88 47.72 -2.15
C THR A 734 50.04 47.42 -0.67
N THR A 735 49.30 46.42 -0.16
CA THR A 735 49.25 46.08 1.28
C THR A 735 49.27 47.33 2.20
N PRO A 736 48.36 48.30 1.99
CA PRO A 736 48.33 49.52 2.76
C PRO A 736 47.83 49.20 4.16
N ASP A 737 48.47 49.79 5.17
CA ASP A 737 48.07 49.60 6.55
C ASP A 737 46.71 50.29 6.81
N ASP A 738 45.69 49.49 7.11
CA ASP A 738 44.35 49.91 7.48
C ASP A 738 44.26 50.33 8.97
N CYS A 739 45.29 50.00 9.76
CA CYS A 739 45.49 50.36 11.16
C CYS A 739 46.81 51.13 11.50
N PRO A 740 47.23 52.25 10.82
CA PRO A 740 48.56 52.94 10.91
C PRO A 740 49.12 53.47 12.23
N THR A 741 48.66 52.97 13.38
CA THR A 741 49.13 53.27 14.74
C THR A 741 48.93 52.11 15.73
N VAL A 742 48.52 50.92 15.27
CA VAL A 742 48.22 49.73 16.09
C VAL A 742 48.78 48.43 15.46
N SER A 743 50.09 48.40 15.23
CA SER A 743 50.94 47.24 14.83
C SER A 743 50.25 45.88 14.85
N GLY A 744 50.00 45.31 13.67
CA GLY A 744 49.21 44.11 13.45
C GLY A 744 49.94 42.97 12.74
N THR A 745 49.17 42.00 12.25
CA THR A 745 49.67 40.94 11.35
C THR A 745 48.69 40.55 10.22
N SER A 746 47.44 41.00 10.24
CA SER A 746 46.41 40.62 9.26
C SER A 746 46.78 40.99 7.81
N THR A 747 46.28 40.18 6.87
CA THR A 747 46.61 40.19 5.42
C THR A 747 45.41 40.01 4.49
N LEU A 748 44.22 39.62 4.98
CA LEU A 748 43.11 39.12 4.15
C LEU A 748 41.87 40.04 4.09
N ASP A 749 41.47 40.71 5.18
CA ASP A 749 40.37 41.70 5.18
C ASP A 749 40.87 43.16 5.23
N ARG A 750 41.65 43.48 6.27
CA ARG A 750 42.30 44.75 6.54
C ARG A 750 43.77 44.45 6.76
N THR A 751 44.65 45.11 6.04
CA THR A 751 46.08 44.80 6.14
C THR A 751 46.71 45.58 7.31
N GLY A 752 47.55 44.94 8.14
CA GLY A 752 48.25 45.60 9.26
C GLY A 752 47.45 45.85 10.55
N CYS A 753 46.28 45.23 10.70
CA CYS A 753 45.49 45.31 11.93
C CYS A 753 45.83 44.19 12.93
N GLU A 754 45.50 44.41 14.22
CA GLU A 754 45.71 43.42 15.29
C GLU A 754 45.01 42.11 14.91
N ASP A 755 45.79 41.04 14.88
CA ASP A 755 45.41 39.66 14.56
C ASP A 755 46.03 38.81 15.68
N SER A 756 45.18 38.05 16.38
CA SER A 756 45.52 37.47 17.69
C SER A 756 45.92 36.01 17.65
N ASP A 757 45.60 35.30 16.58
CA ASP A 757 45.85 33.86 16.41
C ASP A 757 46.67 33.51 15.15
N GLY A 758 46.66 34.36 14.13
CA GLY A 758 47.58 34.34 13.00
C GLY A 758 47.06 33.71 11.71
N ASP A 759 45.75 33.69 11.44
CA ASP A 759 45.23 33.21 10.14
C ASP A 759 45.24 34.23 9.00
N GLY A 760 45.26 35.52 9.32
CA GLY A 760 45.32 36.63 8.37
C GLY A 760 44.11 37.56 8.37
N TYR A 761 43.03 37.27 9.10
CA TYR A 761 41.92 38.21 9.29
C TYR A 761 42.12 39.09 10.54
N SER A 762 41.51 40.28 10.56
CA SER A 762 41.72 41.28 11.61
C SER A 762 40.70 41.20 12.75
N ASN A 763 41.18 41.31 13.99
CA ASN A 763 40.33 41.36 15.19
C ASN A 763 39.23 42.43 15.07
N PRO A 764 37.97 42.12 15.43
CA PRO A 764 36.85 43.03 15.27
C PRO A 764 36.92 44.23 16.24
N ASP A 765 36.70 45.43 15.71
CA ASP A 765 36.76 46.69 16.44
C ASP A 765 35.48 47.54 16.30
N SER A 766 35.41 48.64 17.04
CA SER A 766 34.31 49.61 17.01
C SER A 766 33.99 50.28 15.66
N MET A 767 34.79 50.05 14.62
CA MET A 767 34.69 50.62 13.28
C MET A 767 34.64 49.56 12.16
N TRP A 768 34.94 48.30 12.47
CA TRP A 768 34.99 47.15 11.57
C TRP A 768 34.61 45.91 12.38
N ASP A 769 33.33 45.52 12.29
CA ASP A 769 32.72 44.37 12.96
C ASP A 769 32.64 43.15 12.01
N ALA A 770 32.29 41.97 12.53
CA ALA A 770 32.27 40.74 11.73
C ALA A 770 31.31 40.87 10.53
N GLU A 771 30.16 41.52 10.71
CA GLU A 771 29.20 41.80 9.64
C GLU A 771 29.71 42.81 8.58
N ALA A 772 30.88 43.42 8.78
CA ALA A 772 31.60 44.23 7.80
C ALA A 772 32.73 43.47 7.08
N GLY A 773 33.13 42.29 7.58
CA GLY A 773 34.26 41.50 7.09
C GLY A 773 35.45 41.41 8.04
N ALA A 774 35.29 41.78 9.31
CA ALA A 774 36.29 41.46 10.35
C ALA A 774 36.26 39.97 10.71
N ASP A 775 37.31 39.50 11.38
CA ASP A 775 37.37 38.15 11.93
C ASP A 775 36.24 37.89 12.97
N ALA A 776 35.42 36.87 12.72
CA ALA A 776 34.37 36.43 13.63
C ALA A 776 34.88 35.67 14.87
N PHE A 777 36.05 35.02 14.82
CA PHE A 777 36.51 34.02 15.81
C PHE A 777 37.95 34.19 16.32
N ALA A 778 38.46 35.42 16.41
CA ALA A 778 39.84 35.85 16.74
C ALA A 778 40.58 35.35 18.02
N ASP A 779 40.40 34.09 18.39
CA ASP A 779 41.20 33.21 19.24
C ASP A 779 41.35 31.80 18.56
N ASN A 780 40.95 31.63 17.29
CA ASN A 780 40.86 30.36 16.53
C ASN A 780 41.29 30.52 15.04
N PRO A 781 42.55 30.21 14.68
CA PRO A 781 43.17 30.51 13.38
C PRO A 781 42.79 29.53 12.24
N THR A 782 41.52 29.14 12.20
CA THR A 782 40.93 28.22 11.22
C THR A 782 39.55 28.66 10.75
N GLN A 783 38.94 29.64 11.43
CA GLN A 783 37.61 30.17 11.15
C GLN A 783 37.64 31.67 11.31
N TRP A 784 37.17 32.40 10.29
CA TRP A 784 37.19 33.86 10.26
C TRP A 784 35.87 34.47 9.78
N SER A 785 34.99 33.65 9.20
CA SER A 785 33.70 34.04 8.62
C SER A 785 32.57 33.22 9.25
N ASP A 786 31.47 33.92 9.53
CA ASP A 786 30.22 33.44 10.15
C ASP A 786 29.12 34.13 9.33
N PHE A 787 28.70 33.52 8.21
CA PHE A 787 27.97 34.23 7.16
C PHE A 787 26.52 34.58 7.56
N ASP A 788 25.89 33.78 8.40
CA ASP A 788 24.53 34.03 8.90
C ASP A 788 24.47 34.52 10.35
N GLY A 789 25.52 34.32 11.16
CA GLY A 789 25.71 34.99 12.46
C GLY A 789 25.38 34.14 13.69
N ASP A 790 25.46 32.81 13.59
CA ASP A 790 25.06 31.88 14.66
C ASP A 790 26.19 31.53 15.65
N GLY A 791 27.45 31.75 15.27
CA GLY A 791 28.64 31.44 16.06
C GLY A 791 29.34 30.11 15.71
N PHE A 792 29.02 29.48 14.59
CA PHE A 792 29.86 28.49 13.90
C PHE A 792 30.51 29.10 12.65
N GLY A 793 31.64 28.53 12.22
CA GLY A 793 32.44 29.12 11.15
C GLY A 793 32.27 28.42 9.81
N ASP A 794 32.21 29.21 8.73
CA ASP A 794 31.88 28.73 7.38
C ASP A 794 32.89 27.72 6.81
N ASN A 795 34.17 27.78 7.23
CA ASN A 795 35.21 26.88 6.73
C ASN A 795 34.96 25.44 7.20
N TYR A 796 35.40 24.45 6.43
CA TYR A 796 35.05 23.06 6.66
C TYR A 796 36.22 22.11 6.41
N ALA A 797 36.36 21.06 7.24
CA ALA A 797 37.35 20.00 7.09
C ALA A 797 36.79 18.70 6.53
N ASN A 798 35.45 18.55 6.47
CA ASN A 798 34.84 17.26 6.13
C ASN A 798 35.00 16.90 4.64
N GLU A 799 36.02 16.10 4.36
CA GLU A 799 36.34 15.51 3.05
C GLU A 799 35.20 14.65 2.45
N THR A 800 34.15 14.31 3.22
CA THR A 800 32.97 13.58 2.70
C THR A 800 31.84 14.46 2.16
N TRP A 801 31.94 15.79 2.22
CA TRP A 801 30.96 16.71 1.63
C TRP A 801 31.33 17.05 0.17
N THR A 802 31.51 16.02 -0.66
CA THR A 802 31.89 16.16 -2.07
C THR A 802 30.78 16.76 -2.95
N ASP A 803 29.56 16.81 -2.43
CA ASP A 803 28.35 17.42 -3.01
C ASP A 803 28.08 18.85 -2.49
N ARG A 804 28.94 19.40 -1.62
CA ARG A 804 28.76 20.76 -1.06
C ARG A 804 28.71 21.78 -2.20
N ASN A 805 27.62 22.55 -2.23
CA ASN A 805 27.39 23.55 -3.25
C ASN A 805 28.54 24.59 -3.31
N PRO A 806 29.26 24.73 -4.44
CA PRO A 806 30.40 25.66 -4.56
C PRO A 806 30.06 27.15 -4.41
N SER A 807 28.79 27.53 -4.30
CA SER A 807 28.36 28.90 -4.00
C SER A 807 28.03 29.15 -2.52
N TRP A 808 28.29 28.20 -1.63
CA TRP A 808 28.20 28.39 -0.17
C TRP A 808 29.53 28.98 0.35
N PRO A 809 29.49 29.89 1.35
CA PRO A 809 30.70 30.54 1.88
C PRO A 809 31.62 29.56 2.61
N GLY A 810 32.82 30.03 2.95
CA GLY A 810 33.86 29.25 3.62
C GLY A 810 34.64 28.29 2.73
N GLU A 811 35.85 27.95 3.15
CA GLU A 811 36.85 27.22 2.36
C GLU A 811 37.15 25.83 2.96
N LEU A 812 37.58 24.89 2.10
CA LEU A 812 37.99 23.54 2.52
C LEU A 812 39.36 23.59 3.22
N ARG A 813 39.38 23.29 4.52
CA ARG A 813 40.54 23.39 5.40
C ARG A 813 40.69 22.17 6.30
N SER A 814 41.69 21.33 6.00
CA SER A 814 42.01 20.10 6.77
C SER A 814 42.38 20.30 8.26
N ASP A 815 42.57 21.54 8.72
CA ASP A 815 42.87 21.89 10.11
C ASP A 815 41.67 22.43 10.91
N VAL A 816 40.52 22.68 10.27
CA VAL A 816 39.27 23.02 10.95
C VAL A 816 38.79 21.85 11.82
N THR A 817 38.24 22.15 13.00
CA THR A 817 37.74 21.13 13.95
C THR A 817 36.31 21.38 14.45
N VAL A 818 35.74 22.53 14.14
CA VAL A 818 34.32 22.89 14.26
C VAL A 818 34.00 23.68 13.00
N GLN A 819 33.01 23.21 12.24
CA GLN A 819 32.65 23.70 10.91
C GLN A 819 31.13 23.80 10.82
N ASP A 820 30.59 24.75 10.07
CA ASP A 820 29.16 24.81 9.80
C ASP A 820 28.76 23.92 8.60
N ALA A 821 27.61 23.27 8.72
CA ALA A 821 26.93 22.45 7.73
C ALA A 821 25.78 23.18 7.01
N CYS A 822 25.33 24.34 7.51
CA CYS A 822 24.25 25.15 6.92
C CYS A 822 24.56 26.67 6.80
N PRO A 823 25.73 27.10 6.26
CA PRO A 823 26.26 28.48 6.34
C PRO A 823 25.55 29.51 5.41
N LEU A 824 24.23 29.54 5.49
CA LEU A 824 23.29 30.42 4.83
C LEU A 824 21.99 30.59 5.68
N GLN A 825 21.88 29.95 6.86
CA GLN A 825 20.69 29.94 7.70
C GLN A 825 20.97 29.61 9.19
N GLU A 826 21.06 30.67 10.02
CA GLU A 826 21.24 30.65 11.50
C GLU A 826 20.74 29.36 12.20
N GLY A 827 21.64 28.63 12.87
CA GLY A 827 21.34 27.39 13.58
C GLY A 827 21.80 27.33 15.05
N THR A 828 21.67 26.13 15.64
CA THR A 828 22.31 25.75 16.92
C THR A 828 22.65 24.26 17.04
N SER A 829 22.40 23.45 16.02
CA SER A 829 22.73 22.01 16.05
C SER A 829 24.23 21.77 16.16
N TRP A 830 24.59 20.59 16.70
CA TRP A 830 25.97 20.17 16.94
C TRP A 830 26.18 18.64 16.93
N GLN A 831 25.13 17.86 16.68
CA GLN A 831 25.14 16.39 16.65
C GLN A 831 25.40 15.85 15.24
N ASN A 832 25.87 14.61 15.15
CA ASN A 832 26.03 13.83 13.92
C ASN A 832 26.84 14.48 12.77
N GLY A 833 27.59 15.55 13.04
CA GLY A 833 28.32 16.33 12.02
C GLY A 833 27.47 17.42 11.34
N MET A 834 26.18 17.51 11.64
CA MET A 834 25.34 18.66 11.30
C MET A 834 25.49 19.69 12.43
N ILE A 835 26.56 20.49 12.34
CA ILE A 835 26.84 21.60 13.24
C ILE A 835 26.36 22.89 12.54
N GLY A 836 25.82 23.87 13.28
CA GLY A 836 25.35 25.17 12.74
C GLY A 836 24.08 25.12 11.90
N CYS A 837 23.45 23.95 11.80
CA CYS A 837 22.13 23.84 11.16
C CYS A 837 20.97 24.23 12.10
N PRO A 838 19.82 24.65 11.54
CA PRO A 838 18.59 24.97 12.27
C PRO A 838 18.13 23.85 13.21
N ASP A 839 18.08 24.18 14.50
CA ASP A 839 17.62 23.35 15.61
C ASP A 839 16.49 24.14 16.30
N GLN A 840 15.26 23.61 16.28
CA GLN A 840 14.07 24.37 16.68
C GLN A 840 13.85 24.42 18.21
N ASP A 841 14.43 23.50 18.99
CA ASP A 841 14.17 23.38 20.43
C ASP A 841 15.42 23.33 21.33
N GLY A 842 16.60 23.07 20.77
CA GLY A 842 17.92 23.30 21.37
C GLY A 842 18.60 22.05 21.93
N ASP A 843 18.25 20.86 21.43
CA ASP A 843 18.84 19.58 21.87
C ASP A 843 20.21 19.28 21.21
N GLY A 844 20.42 19.79 19.98
CA GLY A 844 21.62 19.60 19.18
C GLY A 844 21.46 18.88 17.83
N TRP A 845 20.30 18.33 17.50
CA TRP A 845 20.06 17.74 16.17
C TRP A 845 19.51 18.76 15.17
N TYR A 846 19.64 18.46 13.87
CA TYR A 846 19.16 19.31 12.79
C TYR A 846 17.71 18.94 12.43
N ASN A 847 16.82 19.93 12.29
CA ASN A 847 15.39 19.80 11.98
C ASN A 847 14.98 18.87 10.79
N LEU A 848 15.91 18.37 9.96
CA LEU A 848 15.64 17.37 8.91
C LEU A 848 16.26 15.97 9.16
N GLN A 849 17.15 15.83 10.15
CA GLN A 849 17.66 14.54 10.65
C GLN A 849 17.01 14.15 11.99
N ASP A 850 16.47 15.14 12.70
CA ASP A 850 15.70 15.00 13.93
C ASP A 850 14.27 14.51 13.64
N ALA A 851 13.87 13.43 14.29
CA ALA A 851 12.51 12.87 14.20
C ALA A 851 11.47 13.70 14.98
N PHE A 852 11.88 14.47 15.99
CA PHE A 852 11.01 15.24 16.88
C PHE A 852 11.43 16.72 17.04
N PRO A 853 11.42 17.56 15.98
CA PRO A 853 11.92 18.96 16.02
C PRO A 853 11.07 19.97 16.83
N SER A 854 10.47 19.55 17.94
CA SER A 854 9.82 20.42 18.92
C SER A 854 9.82 19.86 20.35
N ASP A 855 10.49 18.72 20.60
CA ASP A 855 10.76 18.21 21.94
C ASP A 855 12.26 17.92 22.12
N ALA A 856 12.96 18.86 22.76
CA ALA A 856 14.42 18.85 23.05
C ALA A 856 14.90 17.74 24.01
N THR A 857 14.23 16.61 24.01
CA THR A 857 14.57 15.40 24.75
C THR A 857 14.42 14.13 23.90
N GLN A 858 13.94 14.23 22.66
CA GLN A 858 13.85 13.17 21.67
C GLN A 858 14.42 13.66 20.33
N TRP A 859 15.01 12.74 19.56
CA TRP A 859 15.70 13.11 18.31
C TRP A 859 15.74 11.99 17.26
N ALA A 860 15.38 10.77 17.64
CA ALA A 860 15.40 9.58 16.79
C ALA A 860 14.16 8.73 17.06
N ASP A 861 13.65 8.14 15.98
CA ASP A 861 12.52 7.22 15.90
C ASP A 861 13.02 6.06 15.01
N SER A 862 13.48 4.97 15.64
CA SER A 862 14.23 3.91 14.94
C SER A 862 13.35 2.94 14.12
N ASP A 863 12.03 2.94 14.32
CA ASP A 863 11.09 2.06 13.61
C ASP A 863 9.89 2.79 12.94
N GLY A 864 9.68 4.06 13.22
CA GLY A 864 8.80 4.99 12.49
C GLY A 864 7.41 5.15 13.07
N ASP A 865 7.23 4.96 14.38
CA ASP A 865 5.91 4.93 15.04
C ASP A 865 5.45 6.27 15.65
N GLY A 866 6.37 7.22 15.84
CA GLY A 866 6.10 8.53 16.44
C GLY A 866 6.39 8.66 17.94
N TYR A 867 7.08 7.69 18.56
CA TYR A 867 7.70 7.81 19.88
C TYR A 867 9.23 7.82 19.79
N GLY A 868 9.90 8.38 20.80
CA GLY A 868 11.33 8.69 20.71
C GLY A 868 12.25 7.72 21.45
N ASP A 869 13.30 7.25 20.76
CA ASP A 869 14.29 6.25 21.21
C ASP A 869 14.97 6.59 22.56
N ASN A 870 15.06 7.87 22.94
CA ASN A 870 15.76 8.28 24.15
C ASN A 870 14.89 8.01 25.38
N ALA A 871 15.10 6.83 25.98
CA ALA A 871 14.49 6.36 27.25
C ALA A 871 14.74 7.25 28.51
N SER A 872 15.21 8.49 28.35
CA SER A 872 15.27 9.54 29.39
C SER A 872 14.53 10.84 29.02
N GLY A 873 13.91 10.91 27.84
CA GLY A 873 13.13 12.05 27.37
C GLY A 873 11.66 12.04 27.78
N ASN A 874 10.92 13.02 27.25
CA ASN A 874 9.46 13.06 27.28
C ASN A 874 8.92 11.99 26.32
N ASP A 875 7.77 11.41 26.67
CA ASP A 875 7.02 10.43 25.87
C ASP A 875 7.93 9.41 25.15
N ALA A 876 8.91 8.90 25.88
CA ALA A 876 9.98 8.05 25.37
C ALA A 876 9.49 6.63 25.09
N ASP A 877 9.91 6.08 23.96
CA ASP A 877 9.59 4.73 23.57
C ASP A 877 10.22 3.70 24.51
N ALA A 878 9.44 2.67 24.79
CA ALA A 878 9.81 1.50 25.57
C ALA A 878 10.15 0.27 24.70
N CYS A 879 9.99 0.35 23.37
CA CYS A 879 10.23 -0.72 22.38
C CYS A 879 11.04 -0.32 21.11
N PRO A 880 12.22 0.37 21.14
CA PRO A 880 12.80 1.09 19.97
C PRO A 880 13.41 0.27 18.80
N ASP A 881 12.90 -0.94 18.58
CA ASP A 881 13.17 -1.82 17.44
C ASP A 881 11.84 -2.41 16.87
N VAL A 882 10.65 -2.02 17.40
CA VAL A 882 9.35 -2.69 17.23
C VAL A 882 8.14 -1.72 17.35
N ALA A 883 7.92 -0.94 16.29
CA ALA A 883 6.83 0.03 16.13
C ALA A 883 5.47 -0.40 16.71
N GLY A 884 4.82 0.51 17.44
CA GLY A 884 3.57 0.26 18.15
C GLY A 884 2.60 1.44 18.18
N THR A 885 1.69 1.40 19.15
CA THR A 885 0.61 2.39 19.30
C THR A 885 0.16 2.59 20.76
N SER A 886 0.82 1.97 21.74
CA SER A 886 0.49 2.13 23.16
C SER A 886 0.71 3.58 23.62
N THR A 887 -0.21 4.09 24.46
CA THR A 887 -0.29 5.49 24.91
C THR A 887 -0.37 5.66 26.44
N GLU A 888 -0.53 4.59 27.22
CA GLU A 888 -0.82 4.68 28.67
C GLU A 888 0.23 4.01 29.59
N ASP A 889 0.88 2.90 29.22
CA ASP A 889 1.87 2.20 30.07
C ASP A 889 3.29 2.11 29.50
N ARG A 890 3.45 1.63 28.26
CA ARG A 890 4.72 1.52 27.52
C ARG A 890 4.54 2.15 26.14
N LEU A 891 4.69 3.47 26.11
CA LEU A 891 4.69 4.26 24.89
C LEU A 891 5.55 3.61 23.80
N GLY A 892 5.07 3.63 22.57
CA GLY A 892 5.68 3.02 21.37
C GLY A 892 5.71 1.49 21.31
N CYS A 893 5.35 0.78 22.38
CA CYS A 893 5.17 -0.67 22.29
C CYS A 893 3.88 -1.06 21.56
N SER A 894 3.90 -2.24 20.94
CA SER A 894 2.75 -2.83 20.26
C SER A 894 1.52 -2.92 21.18
N ASP A 895 0.37 -2.53 20.65
CA ASP A 895 -0.96 -2.57 21.27
C ASP A 895 -1.90 -3.19 20.22
N ALA A 896 -2.47 -4.35 20.53
CA ALA A 896 -3.17 -5.18 19.54
C ALA A 896 -4.62 -4.79 19.25
N ASP A 897 -5.26 -3.97 20.11
CA ASP A 897 -6.67 -3.59 19.97
C ASP A 897 -6.96 -2.08 20.03
N GLY A 898 -5.99 -1.27 20.46
CA GLY A 898 -5.98 0.19 20.37
C GLY A 898 -6.55 0.91 21.59
N ASP A 899 -6.46 0.31 22.77
CA ASP A 899 -6.94 0.88 24.04
C ASP A 899 -5.90 1.77 24.74
N GLY A 900 -4.62 1.65 24.36
CA GLY A 900 -3.49 2.39 24.88
C GLY A 900 -2.53 1.58 25.76
N TYR A 901 -2.89 0.38 26.21
CA TYR A 901 -2.02 -0.48 27.02
C TYR A 901 -1.27 -1.49 26.15
N SER A 902 0.00 -1.72 26.46
CA SER A 902 0.92 -2.50 25.63
C SER A 902 0.79 -4.01 25.83
N ASP A 903 1.01 -4.75 24.73
CA ASP A 903 0.97 -6.21 24.68
C ASP A 903 1.91 -6.86 25.74
N PRO A 904 1.47 -7.97 26.38
CA PRO A 904 2.24 -8.65 27.40
C PRO A 904 3.38 -9.52 26.86
N GLU A 905 4.61 -9.09 27.13
CA GLU A 905 5.84 -9.80 26.80
C GLU A 905 6.33 -10.79 27.89
N VAL A 906 7.33 -11.59 27.54
CA VAL A 906 8.11 -12.44 28.46
C VAL A 906 8.72 -11.65 29.63
N THR A 907 8.98 -10.35 29.44
CA THR A 907 9.56 -9.42 30.41
C THR A 907 8.57 -8.37 30.96
N TRP A 908 7.40 -8.22 30.33
CA TRP A 908 6.36 -7.27 30.70
C TRP A 908 5.01 -8.00 30.77
N THR A 909 4.71 -8.59 31.93
CA THR A 909 3.48 -9.37 32.13
C THR A 909 2.35 -8.51 32.69
N PRO A 910 1.07 -8.92 32.63
CA PRO A 910 -0.05 -8.12 33.15
C PRO A 910 0.09 -7.78 34.64
N ALA A 911 0.70 -8.71 35.41
CA ALA A 911 1.07 -8.49 36.82
C ALA A 911 2.17 -7.42 37.05
N GLN A 912 2.66 -6.76 36.01
CA GLN A 912 3.62 -5.65 36.04
C GLN A 912 3.04 -4.33 35.53
N GLY A 913 1.96 -4.36 34.74
CA GLY A 913 1.33 -3.19 34.12
C GLY A 913 0.91 -3.37 32.66
N ALA A 914 1.34 -4.46 32.01
CA ALA A 914 0.92 -4.80 30.64
C ALA A 914 -0.59 -5.02 30.55
N ASP A 915 -1.12 -4.89 29.34
CA ASP A 915 -2.48 -5.29 29.05
C ASP A 915 -2.71 -6.79 29.39
N ALA A 916 -3.91 -7.07 29.92
CA ALA A 916 -4.39 -8.40 30.27
C ALA A 916 -5.29 -9.06 29.20
N PHE A 917 -5.83 -8.33 28.20
CA PHE A 917 -6.95 -8.78 27.37
C PHE A 917 -6.86 -8.59 25.84
N MET A 918 -5.74 -8.12 25.25
CA MET A 918 -5.23 -8.03 23.85
C MET A 918 -6.21 -8.17 22.65
N ALA A 919 -7.47 -7.82 22.82
CA ALA A 919 -8.61 -8.08 21.93
C ALA A 919 -9.94 -7.46 22.45
N ASP A 920 -9.97 -6.86 23.64
CA ASP A 920 -11.08 -6.12 24.23
C ASP A 920 -10.58 -4.72 24.63
N PRO A 921 -10.68 -3.71 23.72
CA PRO A 921 -10.14 -2.36 23.91
C PRO A 921 -10.96 -1.52 24.88
N THR A 922 -11.43 -2.16 25.95
CA THR A 922 -12.18 -1.58 27.05
C THR A 922 -11.72 -2.13 28.41
N GLN A 923 -10.80 -3.11 28.43
CA GLN A 923 -10.32 -3.78 29.64
C GLN A 923 -8.81 -4.07 29.53
N TRP A 924 -8.00 -3.42 30.37
CA TRP A 924 -6.53 -3.53 30.32
C TRP A 924 -5.90 -4.19 31.57
N ALA A 925 -6.68 -4.49 32.61
CA ALA A 925 -6.13 -4.91 33.90
C ALA A 925 -6.98 -6.01 34.58
N ASP A 926 -6.31 -6.99 35.18
CA ASP A 926 -6.88 -8.08 35.97
C ASP A 926 -6.06 -8.25 37.27
N GLN A 927 -6.57 -7.73 38.40
CA GLN A 927 -5.78 -7.58 39.62
C GLN A 927 -5.57 -8.88 40.42
N ASP A 928 -6.43 -9.89 40.27
CA ASP A 928 -6.36 -11.14 41.03
C ASP A 928 -6.33 -12.44 40.18
N ASN A 929 -6.33 -12.25 38.87
CA ASN A 929 -6.02 -13.17 37.79
C ASN A 929 -7.17 -14.14 37.50
N ASP A 930 -8.40 -13.64 37.41
CA ASP A 930 -9.63 -14.43 37.19
C ASP A 930 -10.21 -14.37 35.76
N PHE A 931 -9.65 -13.51 34.90
CA PHE A 931 -10.07 -13.21 33.53
C PHE A 931 -11.34 -12.36 33.37
N PHE A 932 -11.71 -11.54 34.36
CA PHE A 932 -12.59 -10.38 34.19
C PHE A 932 -11.84 -9.07 34.45
N GLY A 933 -12.22 -7.99 33.77
CA GLY A 933 -11.43 -6.76 33.73
C GLY A 933 -11.80 -5.71 34.79
N ASP A 934 -10.78 -5.12 35.43
CA ASP A 934 -10.87 -4.13 36.51
C ASP A 934 -11.61 -2.81 36.11
N ASN A 935 -11.71 -2.45 34.81
CA ASN A 935 -12.29 -1.16 34.41
C ASN A 935 -13.82 -1.17 34.52
N PRO A 936 -14.44 -0.39 35.43
CA PRO A 936 -15.88 -0.41 35.68
C PRO A 936 -16.75 0.21 34.56
N ASN A 937 -16.15 0.59 33.43
CA ASN A 937 -16.83 1.12 32.25
C ASN A 937 -16.64 0.25 30.99
N GLY A 938 -15.82 -0.79 31.04
CA GLY A 938 -15.59 -1.69 29.91
C GLY A 938 -16.69 -2.74 29.72
N GLU A 939 -16.49 -3.65 28.78
CA GLU A 939 -17.34 -4.84 28.64
C GLU A 939 -17.11 -5.80 29.81
N GLN A 940 -18.18 -6.49 30.24
CA GLN A 940 -18.20 -7.51 31.31
C GLN A 940 -17.29 -7.19 32.54
N PRO A 941 -17.39 -5.98 33.13
CA PRO A 941 -16.41 -5.49 34.09
C PRO A 941 -16.52 -6.22 35.43
N ASP A 942 -15.38 -6.51 36.05
CA ASP A 942 -15.35 -7.21 37.32
C ASP A 942 -16.06 -6.40 38.42
N SER A 943 -16.99 -7.07 39.08
CA SER A 943 -17.78 -6.57 40.19
C SER A 943 -17.13 -6.85 41.56
N CYS A 944 -16.00 -7.57 41.58
CA CYS A 944 -15.18 -7.93 42.72
C CYS A 944 -13.63 -7.77 42.56
N PRO A 945 -13.02 -6.67 42.01
CA PRO A 945 -11.59 -6.51 41.56
C PRO A 945 -10.41 -6.78 42.52
N THR A 946 -10.53 -7.76 43.40
CA THR A 946 -9.62 -8.16 44.49
C THR A 946 -9.98 -9.56 45.08
N VAL A 947 -11.04 -10.22 44.62
CA VAL A 947 -11.61 -11.48 45.17
C VAL A 947 -11.93 -12.50 44.07
N ARG A 948 -10.91 -12.84 43.26
CA ARG A 948 -10.83 -13.91 42.25
C ARG A 948 -12.04 -14.84 42.16
N GLY A 949 -12.89 -14.57 41.18
CA GLY A 949 -14.15 -15.24 40.96
C GLY A 949 -14.19 -16.23 39.80
N THR A 950 -15.43 -16.61 39.48
CA THR A 950 -15.81 -17.25 38.20
C THR A 950 -17.25 -16.93 37.76
N SER A 951 -18.01 -16.09 38.48
CA SER A 951 -19.38 -15.76 38.10
C SER A 951 -19.46 -14.88 36.84
N PHE A 952 -20.50 -15.07 36.03
CA PHE A 952 -20.70 -14.42 34.72
C PHE A 952 -22.19 -14.12 34.40
N ILE A 953 -23.11 -14.24 35.36
CA ILE A 953 -24.57 -14.09 35.15
C ILE A 953 -25.13 -12.86 35.87
N ASP A 954 -24.80 -12.62 37.14
CA ASP A 954 -25.34 -11.50 37.95
C ASP A 954 -24.29 -10.42 38.24
N ARG A 955 -23.07 -10.86 38.58
CA ARG A 955 -21.88 -10.07 38.81
C ARG A 955 -20.72 -10.80 38.14
N PHE A 956 -19.98 -10.13 37.26
CA PHE A 956 -18.77 -10.70 36.66
C PHE A 956 -17.64 -10.71 37.70
N GLY A 957 -16.74 -11.70 37.62
CA GLY A 957 -15.52 -11.83 38.45
C GLY A 957 -15.66 -12.00 39.96
N CYS A 958 -16.86 -12.37 40.46
CA CYS A 958 -17.07 -12.64 41.89
C CYS A 958 -16.95 -14.13 42.24
N GLU A 959 -16.61 -14.42 43.51
CA GLU A 959 -16.56 -15.76 44.09
C GLU A 959 -17.87 -16.52 43.80
N ASP A 960 -17.77 -17.64 43.09
CA ASP A 960 -18.83 -18.60 42.77
C ASP A 960 -18.34 -19.96 43.27
N SER A 961 -18.99 -20.47 44.32
CA SER A 961 -18.54 -21.65 45.06
C SER A 961 -18.81 -23.00 44.36
N ASP A 962 -19.57 -23.05 43.27
CA ASP A 962 -19.91 -24.32 42.59
C ASP A 962 -19.92 -24.33 41.06
N GLY A 963 -19.87 -23.17 40.41
CA GLY A 963 -19.56 -22.98 39.00
C GLY A 963 -20.77 -22.78 38.08
N ASP A 964 -21.94 -22.38 38.59
CA ASP A 964 -23.14 -22.13 37.76
C ASP A 964 -23.15 -20.75 37.07
N GLY A 965 -22.27 -19.84 37.49
CA GLY A 965 -22.13 -18.50 36.94
C GLY A 965 -22.79 -17.39 37.78
N ILE A 966 -23.48 -17.71 38.88
CA ILE A 966 -24.09 -16.73 39.79
C ILE A 966 -23.24 -16.58 41.05
N SER A 967 -23.06 -15.34 41.50
CA SER A 967 -22.12 -15.01 42.56
C SER A 967 -22.60 -15.30 43.99
N ASP A 968 -21.67 -15.74 44.86
CA ASP A 968 -21.91 -16.03 46.27
C ASP A 968 -22.46 -14.77 47.03
N PRO A 969 -23.40 -14.95 47.97
CA PRO A 969 -24.00 -13.86 48.74
C PRO A 969 -23.04 -13.25 49.76
N THR A 970 -22.71 -11.98 49.57
CA THR A 970 -21.80 -11.21 50.42
C THR A 970 -22.58 -10.42 51.50
N THR A 971 -21.92 -9.49 52.22
CA THR A 971 -22.63 -8.56 53.10
C THR A 971 -23.34 -7.43 52.37
N ASP A 972 -22.93 -7.19 51.12
CA ASP A 972 -23.22 -5.97 50.35
C ASP A 972 -23.98 -6.29 49.05
N TRP A 973 -24.01 -7.57 48.64
CA TRP A 973 -24.83 -8.17 47.59
C TRP A 973 -25.61 -9.35 48.20
N LEU A 974 -26.92 -9.20 48.37
CA LEU A 974 -27.77 -10.17 49.07
C LEU A 974 -28.65 -10.97 48.10
N LEU A 975 -29.31 -12.01 48.62
CA LEU A 975 -30.35 -12.79 47.92
C LEU A 975 -31.55 -11.95 47.43
N THR A 976 -31.66 -10.69 47.85
CA THR A 976 -32.69 -9.74 47.36
C THR A 976 -32.24 -8.94 46.14
N ASP A 977 -30.95 -8.97 45.83
CA ASP A 977 -30.30 -8.07 44.88
C ASP A 977 -29.82 -8.85 43.63
N GLY A 978 -29.49 -10.14 43.79
CA GLY A 978 -29.21 -11.07 42.69
C GLY A 978 -28.47 -12.35 43.11
N ALA A 979 -27.78 -12.31 44.25
CA ALA A 979 -26.86 -13.35 44.71
C ALA A 979 -27.48 -14.75 44.85
N ASP A 980 -26.65 -15.78 44.67
CA ASP A 980 -27.09 -17.17 44.71
C ASP A 980 -27.66 -17.60 46.08
N ALA A 981 -28.80 -18.27 46.02
CA ALA A 981 -29.50 -18.87 47.15
C ALA A 981 -29.10 -20.33 47.47
N CYS A 982 -28.24 -20.96 46.65
CA CYS A 982 -27.80 -22.36 46.78
C CYS A 982 -26.25 -22.61 46.68
N PRO A 983 -25.32 -21.84 47.32
CA PRO A 983 -23.89 -21.68 46.88
C PRO A 983 -22.92 -22.87 47.08
N LEU A 984 -23.39 -24.09 46.87
CA LEU A 984 -22.69 -25.37 46.99
C LEU A 984 -23.39 -26.47 46.14
N ALA A 985 -24.28 -26.09 45.20
CA ALA A 985 -25.28 -26.96 44.58
C ALA A 985 -25.78 -26.57 43.16
N PHE A 986 -24.95 -25.96 42.30
CA PHE A 986 -25.10 -25.72 40.84
C PHE A 986 -26.53 -25.67 40.32
N GLY A 987 -27.00 -24.46 40.01
CA GLY A 987 -28.35 -24.19 39.58
C GLY A 987 -28.52 -23.64 38.18
N ASN A 988 -29.75 -23.17 37.97
CA ASN A 988 -30.24 -22.55 36.74
C ASN A 988 -31.62 -21.86 36.93
N SER A 989 -32.26 -21.94 38.10
CA SER A 989 -33.47 -21.17 38.37
C SER A 989 -33.18 -19.67 38.41
N SER A 990 -34.08 -18.87 37.84
CA SER A 990 -33.95 -17.41 37.70
C SER A 990 -35.18 -16.63 38.17
N ALA A 991 -36.27 -17.31 38.56
CA ALA A 991 -37.55 -16.69 38.88
C ALA A 991 -37.96 -16.71 40.37
N ASP A 992 -37.33 -17.55 41.21
CA ASP A 992 -37.59 -17.60 42.67
C ASP A 992 -36.30 -17.53 43.51
N ARG A 993 -35.58 -18.64 43.68
CA ARG A 993 -34.25 -18.71 44.29
C ARG A 993 -33.25 -18.76 43.15
N ILE A 994 -32.63 -17.64 42.86
CA ILE A 994 -31.61 -17.54 41.82
C ILE A 994 -30.44 -18.47 42.19
N GLY A 995 -29.92 -19.23 41.23
CA GLY A 995 -28.78 -20.17 41.37
C GLY A 995 -29.07 -21.51 42.07
N CYS A 996 -30.34 -21.83 42.31
CA CYS A 996 -30.75 -23.19 42.71
C CYS A 996 -31.03 -24.11 41.50
N VAL A 997 -31.00 -25.42 41.75
CA VAL A 997 -31.37 -26.44 40.74
C VAL A 997 -32.79 -26.21 40.24
N ASP A 998 -32.97 -26.13 38.93
CA ASP A 998 -34.24 -26.28 38.22
C ASP A 998 -34.11 -27.48 37.25
N THR A 999 -34.78 -28.59 37.58
CA THR A 999 -34.65 -29.87 36.87
C THR A 999 -35.24 -29.87 35.45
N ASP A 1000 -36.12 -28.93 35.09
CA ASP A 1000 -36.82 -28.96 33.78
C ASP A 1000 -36.74 -27.69 32.92
N GLY A 1001 -36.35 -26.55 33.50
CA GLY A 1001 -36.02 -25.31 32.79
C GLY A 1001 -37.16 -24.30 32.71
N ASP A 1002 -38.16 -24.36 33.59
CA ASP A 1002 -39.26 -23.38 33.65
C ASP A 1002 -38.94 -22.11 34.47
N ASN A 1003 -37.71 -22.06 35.03
CA ASN A 1003 -37.03 -21.01 35.79
C ASN A 1003 -37.28 -21.02 37.32
N TYR A 1004 -38.05 -21.98 37.85
CA TYR A 1004 -38.36 -22.09 39.29
C TYR A 1004 -37.62 -23.26 39.96
N SER A 1005 -37.14 -23.02 41.17
CA SER A 1005 -36.24 -23.94 41.88
C SER A 1005 -36.92 -25.21 42.43
N ASP A 1006 -36.22 -26.34 42.36
CA ASP A 1006 -36.61 -27.63 42.92
C ASP A 1006 -36.89 -27.52 44.44
N PRO A 1007 -38.00 -28.06 44.97
CA PRO A 1007 -38.39 -27.90 46.37
C PRO A 1007 -37.47 -28.64 47.34
N THR A 1008 -36.73 -27.90 48.17
CA THR A 1008 -35.79 -28.43 49.16
C THR A 1008 -36.44 -28.59 50.55
N PRO A 1009 -35.78 -29.24 51.54
CA PRO A 1009 -36.35 -29.44 52.89
C PRO A 1009 -36.61 -28.15 53.70
N ASP A 1010 -36.06 -27.04 53.23
CA ASP A 1010 -35.99 -25.72 53.84
C ASP A 1010 -36.68 -24.61 53.02
N TYR A 1011 -36.93 -24.84 51.72
CA TYR A 1011 -37.74 -23.99 50.84
C TYR A 1011 -38.65 -24.85 49.97
N GLY A 1012 -39.95 -24.89 50.29
CA GLY A 1012 -40.91 -25.77 49.61
C GLY A 1012 -41.95 -25.02 48.78
N VAL A 1013 -42.87 -25.78 48.18
CA VAL A 1013 -43.98 -25.29 47.34
C VAL A 1013 -44.91 -24.29 48.05
N ALA A 1014 -44.87 -24.21 49.38
CA ALA A 1014 -45.63 -23.22 50.16
C ALA A 1014 -44.88 -21.88 50.35
N ASP A 1015 -43.58 -21.87 50.06
CA ASP A 1015 -42.64 -20.77 50.28
C ASP A 1015 -42.21 -20.10 48.94
N GLY A 1016 -42.29 -20.85 47.83
CA GLY A 1016 -42.24 -20.36 46.45
C GLY A 1016 -41.69 -21.33 45.40
N ALA A 1017 -41.02 -22.41 45.84
CA ALA A 1017 -40.43 -23.42 44.96
C ALA A 1017 -41.45 -24.11 44.04
N ASP A 1018 -40.95 -24.68 42.95
CA ASP A 1018 -41.75 -25.38 41.96
C ASP A 1018 -42.57 -26.56 42.54
N ALA A 1019 -43.80 -26.69 42.06
CA ALA A 1019 -44.75 -27.75 42.38
C ALA A 1019 -44.64 -29.00 41.48
N TYR A 1020 -43.94 -28.96 40.35
CA TYR A 1020 -43.94 -30.00 39.31
C TYR A 1020 -42.56 -30.23 38.60
N PRO A 1021 -41.45 -30.63 39.27
CA PRO A 1021 -40.06 -30.42 38.75
C PRO A 1021 -39.59 -31.35 37.60
N ASN A 1022 -40.50 -31.76 36.73
CA ASN A 1022 -40.36 -32.67 35.59
C ASN A 1022 -41.39 -32.30 34.47
N ASP A 1023 -41.98 -31.11 34.47
CA ASP A 1023 -43.09 -30.65 33.61
C ASP A 1023 -42.96 -29.14 33.32
N PRO A 1024 -42.09 -28.72 32.38
CA PRO A 1024 -41.64 -27.33 32.15
C PRO A 1024 -42.69 -26.44 31.47
N THR A 1025 -43.92 -26.51 31.98
CA THR A 1025 -45.10 -25.79 31.50
C THR A 1025 -45.89 -25.15 32.63
N ARG A 1026 -45.58 -25.49 33.90
CA ARG A 1026 -46.40 -25.19 35.09
C ARG A 1026 -45.55 -25.26 36.37
N TRP A 1027 -45.20 -24.10 36.91
CA TRP A 1027 -44.58 -23.95 38.23
C TRP A 1027 -45.58 -23.77 39.38
N ILE A 1028 -46.66 -23.01 39.14
CA ILE A 1028 -47.59 -22.61 40.21
C ILE A 1028 -48.55 -23.75 40.60
N LEU A 1029 -48.65 -24.01 41.91
CA LEU A 1029 -49.67 -24.86 42.49
C LEU A 1029 -51.08 -24.22 42.38
N GLU A 1030 -51.81 -24.51 41.30
CA GLU A 1030 -53.18 -24.00 41.07
C GLU A 1030 -54.15 -24.34 42.23
N GLU A 1031 -54.75 -23.32 42.86
CA GLU A 1031 -55.89 -23.54 43.78
C GLU A 1031 -57.13 -24.01 43.00
N VAL A 1032 -57.52 -25.28 43.20
CA VAL A 1032 -58.70 -25.88 42.59
C VAL A 1032 -60.00 -25.29 43.18
N VAL A 1033 -60.59 -24.31 42.49
CA VAL A 1033 -61.87 -23.67 42.85
C VAL A 1033 -63.00 -24.12 41.92
N GLU A 1034 -64.09 -24.66 42.47
CA GLU A 1034 -65.26 -25.13 41.70
C GLU A 1034 -66.10 -23.98 41.07
N ASP A 1035 -66.74 -24.29 39.93
CA ASP A 1035 -67.56 -23.38 39.10
C ASP A 1035 -68.63 -22.54 39.85
N GLY A 1036 -68.64 -21.22 39.59
CA GLY A 1036 -69.19 -20.21 40.52
C GLY A 1036 -70.26 -19.19 40.05
N LEU A 1037 -70.81 -19.30 38.83
CA LEU A 1037 -72.08 -18.65 38.39
C LEU A 1037 -72.28 -17.09 38.47
N LEU A 1038 -72.59 -16.51 37.29
CA LEU A 1038 -73.52 -15.37 37.01
C LEU A 1038 -73.05 -13.88 37.06
N ALA A 1039 -73.13 -13.26 35.86
CA ALA A 1039 -73.83 -12.00 35.53
C ALA A 1039 -73.34 -10.61 36.05
N SER A 1040 -72.67 -9.87 35.15
CA SER A 1040 -73.21 -8.72 34.38
C SER A 1040 -74.53 -8.02 34.85
N PRO A 1041 -74.79 -6.73 34.52
CA PRO A 1041 -73.92 -5.56 34.27
C PRO A 1041 -74.46 -4.23 34.89
N VAL A 1042 -74.03 -3.07 34.36
CA VAL A 1042 -74.71 -1.72 34.35
C VAL A 1042 -74.33 -0.66 35.42
N VAL A 1043 -73.56 0.34 34.96
CA VAL A 1043 -73.75 1.82 35.05
C VAL A 1043 -74.69 2.40 36.13
N LEU A 1044 -74.27 3.45 36.88
CA LEU A 1044 -74.93 4.78 36.98
C LEU A 1044 -74.44 5.70 38.13
N PHE A 1045 -74.35 7.00 37.83
CA PHE A 1045 -74.16 8.17 38.72
C PHE A 1045 -72.89 8.19 39.61
N GLY A 1046 -72.34 9.35 40.01
CA GLY A 1046 -72.68 10.74 39.67
C GLY A 1046 -72.90 11.63 40.90
N GLY A 1047 -71.94 12.50 41.22
CA GLY A 1047 -72.08 13.56 42.23
C GLY A 1047 -70.94 13.63 43.25
N GLY A 1048 -69.96 14.50 43.02
CA GLY A 1048 -69.02 14.95 44.06
C GLY A 1048 -69.60 16.11 44.89
N ALA A 1049 -69.02 16.40 46.06
CA ALA A 1049 -69.48 17.48 46.92
C ALA A 1049 -68.36 18.17 47.71
N ALA A 1050 -68.26 19.51 47.53
CA ALA A 1050 -67.65 20.50 48.43
C ALA A 1050 -66.11 20.49 48.64
N LEU A 1051 -65.40 21.63 48.64
CA LEU A 1051 -65.67 23.05 48.28
C LEU A 1051 -64.26 23.74 48.27
N LEU A 1052 -63.79 24.62 47.37
CA LEU A 1052 -64.26 25.25 46.12
C LEU A 1052 -63.18 24.95 45.01
N ILE A 1053 -62.62 25.79 44.11
CA ILE A 1053 -62.82 27.20 43.69
C ILE A 1053 -62.32 27.45 42.23
N ILE A 1054 -63.00 28.38 41.53
CA ILE A 1054 -62.56 29.41 40.54
C ILE A 1054 -61.15 29.29 39.89
N ILE A 1055 -60.93 29.43 38.56
CA ILE A 1055 -61.80 29.50 37.35
C ILE A 1055 -60.92 29.51 36.07
N LEU A 1056 -61.48 29.14 34.89
CA LEU A 1056 -61.16 29.44 33.46
C LEU A 1056 -59.78 29.99 33.00
N ALA A 1057 -59.33 29.87 31.74
CA ALA A 1057 -59.58 28.96 30.59
C ALA A 1057 -58.81 29.49 29.35
N GLY A 1058 -58.58 28.62 28.34
CA GLY A 1058 -58.60 29.00 26.92
C GLY A 1058 -57.39 29.74 26.33
N ALA A 1059 -56.77 29.12 25.32
CA ALA A 1059 -55.86 29.83 24.42
C ALA A 1059 -56.64 30.69 23.41
N MET A 1060 -56.27 31.96 23.22
CA MET A 1060 -56.58 32.72 22.00
C MET A 1060 -55.73 33.99 21.80
N LEU A 1061 -55.06 34.03 20.65
CA LEU A 1061 -54.87 35.20 19.75
C LEU A 1061 -54.42 36.58 20.30
N MET A 1062 -53.21 36.96 19.85
CA MET A 1062 -52.89 38.23 19.15
C MET A 1062 -52.79 39.59 19.91
N ARG A 1063 -51.68 40.29 19.62
CA ARG A 1063 -51.40 41.75 19.79
C ARG A 1063 -51.30 42.27 21.24
N GLY A 1064 -50.29 43.04 21.65
CA GLY A 1064 -49.10 43.55 20.94
C GLY A 1064 -48.72 44.99 21.38
N ARG A 1065 -47.44 45.36 21.20
CA ARG A 1065 -46.83 46.71 21.41
C ARG A 1065 -46.76 47.29 22.85
N GLY A 1066 -45.63 47.02 23.50
CA GLY A 1066 -44.56 48.04 23.71
C GLY A 1066 -44.59 48.87 25.01
N GLY A 1067 -43.41 49.31 25.49
CA GLY A 1067 -43.39 50.25 26.64
C GLY A 1067 -42.06 50.67 27.28
N ALA A 1068 -41.00 49.86 27.27
CA ALA A 1068 -39.60 50.20 27.63
C ALA A 1068 -39.26 50.77 29.05
N LYS A 1069 -38.02 50.48 29.49
CA LYS A 1069 -37.24 51.12 30.60
C LYS A 1069 -37.67 50.82 32.06
N GLN A 1070 -36.77 50.70 33.04
CA GLN A 1070 -35.29 50.58 33.05
C GLN A 1070 -34.82 50.07 34.44
N GLU A 1071 -33.77 49.24 34.47
CA GLU A 1071 -32.84 48.87 35.58
C GLU A 1071 -33.31 48.85 37.05
N ASP A 1072 -33.25 47.67 37.69
CA ASP A 1072 -32.29 47.37 38.78
C ASP A 1072 -32.42 45.88 39.22
N ALA A 1073 -31.39 45.30 39.85
CA ALA A 1073 -31.24 43.83 40.03
C ALA A 1073 -31.41 43.32 41.48
N TRP A 1074 -32.01 42.13 41.67
CA TRP A 1074 -31.72 41.11 42.72
C TRP A 1074 -32.70 39.90 42.72
N MET A 1075 -32.19 38.72 43.14
CA MET A 1075 -32.90 37.54 43.74
C MET A 1075 -33.88 36.63 42.93
N ALA A 1076 -33.46 35.36 42.80
CA ALA A 1076 -34.19 34.09 43.07
C ALA A 1076 -35.33 33.49 42.17
N ALA A 1077 -35.17 32.16 41.93
CA ALA A 1077 -36.17 31.06 41.91
C ALA A 1077 -36.93 30.60 40.62
N GLN A 1078 -36.63 29.34 40.24
CA GLN A 1078 -37.54 28.20 39.90
C GLN A 1078 -38.18 28.01 38.49
N ALA A 1079 -37.97 26.78 37.96
CA ALA A 1079 -38.71 26.03 36.89
C ALA A 1079 -38.61 26.43 35.40
N GLY A 1080 -38.53 25.40 34.51
CA GLY A 1080 -38.69 25.47 33.04
C GLY A 1080 -40.07 24.99 32.56
N VAL A 1081 -40.36 24.64 31.29
CA VAL A 1081 -39.56 24.43 30.05
C VAL A 1081 -40.51 24.67 28.84
N ALA A 1082 -40.08 25.25 27.69
CA ALA A 1082 -40.69 25.02 26.34
C ALA A 1082 -40.08 25.81 25.13
N MET A 1083 -39.80 25.08 24.04
CA MET A 1083 -39.92 25.43 22.59
C MET A 1083 -39.01 26.50 21.91
N PRO A 1084 -38.88 26.49 20.55
CA PRO A 1084 -37.70 27.03 19.84
C PRO A 1084 -37.94 28.11 18.73
N ASP A 1085 -36.81 28.58 18.19
CA ASP A 1085 -36.53 28.91 16.76
C ASP A 1085 -36.37 30.37 16.25
N PHE A 1086 -35.54 30.52 15.19
CA PHE A 1086 -34.90 31.68 14.50
C PHE A 1086 -35.56 33.09 14.57
N SER A 1087 -34.81 34.21 14.55
CA SER A 1087 -33.94 34.63 13.41
C SER A 1087 -33.19 35.98 13.62
N ALA A 1088 -32.29 36.30 12.67
CA ALA A 1088 -31.61 37.58 12.34
C ALA A 1088 -30.28 37.91 13.08
N GLN A 1089 -29.09 37.89 12.46
CA GLN A 1089 -28.51 38.61 11.27
C GLN A 1089 -27.75 39.92 11.63
N PRO A 1090 -26.81 40.44 10.80
CA PRO A 1090 -26.37 40.04 9.44
C PRO A 1090 -24.90 39.50 9.37
N ASN A 1091 -24.35 38.85 8.32
CA ASN A 1091 -24.37 39.01 6.84
C ASN A 1091 -23.56 40.23 6.31
N ALA A 1092 -22.76 40.16 5.22
CA ALA A 1092 -22.43 39.06 4.29
C ALA A 1092 -21.26 39.37 3.30
N GLN A 1093 -20.70 38.31 2.68
CA GLN A 1093 -20.15 38.24 1.29
C GLN A 1093 -18.84 39.01 0.94
N THR A 1094 -18.04 38.65 -0.09
CA THR A 1094 -18.25 37.77 -1.28
C THR A 1094 -16.96 37.15 -1.84
N SER A 1095 -17.09 35.98 -2.49
CA SER A 1095 -16.31 35.33 -3.60
C SER A 1095 -15.15 36.06 -4.34
N TYR A 1096 -14.27 35.29 -5.02
CA TYR A 1096 -13.95 35.47 -6.46
C TYR A 1096 -13.21 34.28 -7.11
N ALA A 1097 -13.12 34.26 -8.45
CA ALA A 1097 -12.25 33.38 -9.25
C ALA A 1097 -11.76 34.09 -10.54
N ALA A 1098 -10.54 33.74 -10.99
CA ALA A 1098 -9.89 33.97 -12.29
C ALA A 1098 -9.65 35.41 -12.86
N GLN A 1099 -8.38 35.86 -12.79
CA GLN A 1099 -7.50 36.43 -13.87
C GLN A 1099 -7.94 37.65 -14.74
N PRO A 1100 -7.02 38.42 -15.41
CA PRO A 1100 -5.55 38.51 -15.31
C PRO A 1100 -4.94 39.96 -15.25
N GLY A 1101 -3.65 40.07 -14.88
CA GLY A 1101 -2.67 40.96 -15.57
C GLY A 1101 -2.06 42.22 -14.88
N TYR A 1102 -0.72 42.23 -14.80
CA TYR A 1102 0.25 43.37 -14.81
C TYR A 1102 0.48 44.33 -13.60
N ALA A 1103 1.66 44.14 -12.97
CA ALA A 1103 2.72 45.14 -12.62
C ALA A 1103 2.59 46.18 -11.45
N ALA A 1104 3.37 45.93 -10.37
CA ALA A 1104 4.45 46.77 -9.74
C ALA A 1104 4.22 48.24 -9.26
N PRO A 1105 5.05 48.83 -8.34
CA PRO A 1105 5.75 48.28 -7.14
C PRO A 1105 5.80 49.23 -5.87
N ALA A 1106 6.48 48.78 -4.79
CA ALA A 1106 7.39 49.54 -3.85
C ALA A 1106 6.97 50.04 -2.40
N GLN A 1107 7.95 49.88 -1.46
CA GLN A 1107 8.36 50.69 -0.25
C GLN A 1107 7.88 50.49 1.23
N GLN A 1108 8.74 49.81 2.05
CA GLN A 1108 9.53 50.26 3.26
C GLN A 1108 9.01 50.50 4.73
N GLN A 1109 9.78 49.92 5.72
CA GLN A 1109 10.23 50.35 7.11
C GLN A 1109 9.82 49.57 8.44
N ALA A 1110 10.79 49.28 9.37
CA ALA A 1110 10.81 48.31 10.54
C ALA A 1110 11.18 48.93 11.97
N ALA A 1111 11.56 48.31 13.13
CA ALA A 1111 11.95 46.94 13.66
C ALA A 1111 11.41 46.65 15.14
N VAL A 1112 12.02 46.11 16.26
CA VAL A 1112 13.39 46.02 16.90
C VAL A 1112 13.48 45.06 18.18
N ALA A 1113 14.57 44.24 18.38
CA ALA A 1113 15.30 43.68 19.61
C ALA A 1113 14.87 42.47 20.57
N GLN A 1114 15.88 41.62 21.00
CA GLN A 1114 15.96 40.28 21.74
C GLN A 1114 16.65 40.31 23.19
N PRO A 1115 17.39 39.33 23.87
CA PRO A 1115 17.68 37.82 23.85
C PRO A 1115 17.83 37.04 25.26
N THR A 1116 18.34 35.76 25.36
CA THR A 1116 18.69 34.91 26.61
C THR A 1116 19.89 33.84 26.47
N TYR A 1117 20.16 32.77 27.33
CA TYR A 1117 21.50 31.99 27.53
C TYR A 1117 21.53 30.41 27.91
N ALA A 1118 22.68 29.60 27.80
CA ALA A 1118 22.83 28.03 27.73
C ALA A 1118 24.11 27.15 28.31
N ALA A 1119 24.45 25.88 27.79
CA ALA A 1119 25.68 24.87 27.82
C ALA A 1119 25.92 23.66 28.90
N PRO A 1120 26.84 22.56 28.92
CA PRO A 1120 27.80 21.66 28.04
C PRO A 1120 28.06 20.04 28.35
N VAL A 1121 29.09 19.24 27.81
CA VAL A 1121 29.23 17.66 27.74
C VAL A 1121 30.55 16.74 28.16
N ALA A 1122 30.99 15.55 27.53
CA ALA A 1122 31.71 14.28 28.12
C ALA A 1122 32.92 13.38 27.42
N GLN A 1123 33.24 12.04 27.71
CA GLN A 1123 34.56 11.19 27.48
C GLN A 1123 34.67 9.54 27.40
N PRO A 1124 35.81 8.77 27.03
CA PRO A 1124 35.98 7.28 26.60
C PRO A 1124 37.11 6.19 27.16
N ASP A 1125 37.53 5.04 26.47
CA ASP A 1125 38.34 3.73 26.84
C ASP A 1125 39.57 3.25 25.93
N PRO A 1126 40.56 2.36 26.35
CA PRO A 1126 41.79 2.01 25.58
C PRO A 1126 42.07 0.55 25.03
N ALA A 1127 41.17 -0.44 25.07
CA ALA A 1127 41.54 -1.82 24.62
C ALA A 1127 41.73 -1.97 23.09
N ARG A 1128 41.05 -1.11 22.33
CA ARG A 1128 40.97 -1.09 20.85
C ARG A 1128 42.28 -0.59 20.22
N ASP A 1129 43.00 0.30 20.91
CA ASP A 1129 44.24 0.94 20.47
C ASP A 1129 45.34 -0.05 20.08
N TYR A 1130 45.50 -1.14 20.84
CA TYR A 1130 46.57 -2.11 20.58
C TYR A 1130 46.35 -2.91 19.29
N TYR A 1131 45.09 -3.12 18.91
CA TYR A 1131 44.73 -3.74 17.64
C TYR A 1131 44.88 -2.77 16.48
N ASN A 1132 44.32 -1.56 16.62
CA ASN A 1132 44.42 -0.51 15.61
C ASN A 1132 45.90 -0.21 15.30
N GLY A 1133 46.77 -0.19 16.32
CA GLY A 1133 48.21 -0.03 16.17
C GLY A 1133 48.93 -1.17 15.44
N LEU A 1134 48.34 -2.37 15.28
CA LEU A 1134 48.86 -3.45 14.45
C LEU A 1134 48.33 -3.37 13.01
N ILE A 1135 47.06 -3.00 12.83
CA ILE A 1135 46.46 -2.73 11.51
C ILE A 1135 47.19 -1.58 10.82
N ALA A 1136 47.43 -0.47 11.53
CA ALA A 1136 48.18 0.70 11.04
C ALA A 1136 49.68 0.42 10.75
N GLN A 1137 50.18 -0.77 11.08
CA GLN A 1137 51.52 -1.25 10.70
C GLN A 1137 51.48 -2.18 9.47
N GLY A 1138 50.35 -2.29 8.78
CA GLY A 1138 50.20 -3.07 7.55
C GLY A 1138 50.14 -4.59 7.75
N TYR A 1139 49.82 -5.07 8.97
CA TYR A 1139 49.57 -6.50 9.19
C TYR A 1139 48.17 -6.87 8.68
N PRO A 1140 48.02 -7.95 7.87
CA PRO A 1140 46.71 -8.42 7.45
C PRO A 1140 45.79 -8.72 8.64
N HIS A 1141 44.51 -8.40 8.51
CA HIS A 1141 43.48 -8.49 9.54
C HIS A 1141 43.50 -9.82 10.32
N GLU A 1142 43.57 -10.96 9.62
CA GLU A 1142 43.66 -12.30 10.22
C GLU A 1142 44.90 -12.51 11.11
N ASP A 1143 46.04 -11.93 10.75
CA ASP A 1143 47.28 -11.99 11.54
C ASP A 1143 47.23 -10.98 12.71
N ALA A 1144 46.72 -9.76 12.49
CA ALA A 1144 46.58 -8.73 13.51
C ALA A 1144 45.67 -9.18 14.66
N ILE A 1145 44.50 -9.77 14.36
CA ILE A 1145 43.62 -10.39 15.36
C ILE A 1145 44.37 -11.49 16.13
N ARG A 1146 45.09 -12.37 15.42
CA ARG A 1146 45.82 -13.49 16.02
C ARG A 1146 47.06 -13.04 16.83
N TYR A 1147 47.54 -11.80 16.67
CA TYR A 1147 48.54 -11.19 17.56
C TYR A 1147 47.88 -10.51 18.77
N THR A 1148 46.81 -9.73 18.59
CA THR A 1148 46.08 -9.08 19.69
C THR A 1148 45.53 -10.10 20.70
N GLN A 1149 44.97 -11.20 20.22
CA GLN A 1149 44.44 -12.30 21.04
C GLN A 1149 45.50 -13.01 21.92
N GLN A 1150 46.80 -12.78 21.70
CA GLN A 1150 47.85 -13.30 22.58
C GLN A 1150 48.02 -12.47 23.87
N TYR A 1151 47.48 -11.24 23.90
CA TYR A 1151 47.53 -10.32 25.04
C TYR A 1151 46.13 -10.02 25.59
N PHE A 1152 45.15 -9.80 24.71
CA PHE A 1152 43.75 -9.53 25.03
C PHE A 1152 42.89 -10.69 24.54
N ALA A 1153 42.83 -11.77 25.35
CA ALA A 1153 42.31 -13.07 24.92
C ALA A 1153 40.80 -13.11 24.58
N GLU A 1154 40.03 -12.07 24.90
CA GLU A 1154 38.61 -11.94 24.56
C GLU A 1154 38.36 -11.03 23.35
N PHE A 1155 39.39 -10.34 22.84
CA PHE A 1155 39.33 -9.49 21.66
C PHE A 1155 38.99 -10.32 20.41
N ARG A 1156 37.97 -9.91 19.65
CA ARG A 1156 37.41 -10.73 18.54
C ARG A 1156 37.90 -10.32 17.15
N GLY A 1157 38.43 -9.10 17.02
CA GLY A 1157 38.36 -8.26 15.84
C GLY A 1157 37.93 -6.87 16.30
#